data_AF-A0A2A4M876-F1
#
_entry.id   AF-A0A2A4M876-F1
#
_cell.length_a   1.000
_cell.length_b   1.000
_cell.length_c   1.000
_cell.angle_alpha   90.00
_cell.angle_beta   90.00
_cell.angle_gamma   90.00
#
_symmetry.space_group_name_H-M   'P 1'
#
loop_
_entity.id
_entity.type
_entity.pdbx_description
1 polymer ?
#
loop_
_entity_poly.entity_id
_entity_poly.type
_entity_poly.pdbx_seq_one_letter_code
_entity_poly.pdbx_strand_id
1 'polypeptide(L)'
;MVLFAWPSGLFAGKDLGGVDFARDIRPLLSDNCFACHGPDAKQRKADLRLDTREGALAYIDGTSAVVPGKPSESELIRRVTTDDEDDLMPPPDSGKKLDTTQKALLQRWIAEGAEYELHWSYKPVTRPMPPRVKNGSFVLNDIDRFVLATLRTKGHEPAREADRRTLIRRLSFDLTGLPPTWEQVRAFVADSSPRAFGKLVDRLLASPHYGERMAIYWLDLVRYADTMGYHSDNEQTKPLYREYVIDAFNDNLPFDQFTREQLAGDQLPGSTRRQLIASGYNRLNMTTREGGSQPKEYIAIYLGDRVRNVSGVWMATTLGCTECHDHKFDPFTSRDFYSLGAFFSDLEETPVGPQKYTPLPTTAQQAKVDKLKKQIPVLEAVLNTQTPALDDALARWESAQAERIASEPSAEADANGTEPAVSDGKPTADSAAPPKKTGEILAVPLAKRSDEQKKTLAAHYRTFAPELAAARKELVDLKERIKRLEKAFPTSLVSVRLAKPRTVRILPRGNWQDESGPEVQPTVPARLKLADTESRAKRSDLADWVVSKDNPLTARVMVNRLWALCFGRGLAMPLDDFGAQGTPPTHPELLDWLAADLMDHGWDIKRTMKLLVTSGAYRQSSIADAKTLAADPLNKWLARQGRWRLDAEMVR
;
A
#
# COMPACT_ATOMS: atom_id res chain seq x y z
N MET A 1 -35.12 -39.72 48.91
CA MET A 1 -36.09 -39.50 47.82
C MET A 1 -36.54 -38.04 47.89
N VAL A 2 -35.79 -37.14 47.25
CA VAL A 2 -36.09 -35.71 47.15
C VAL A 2 -35.78 -35.33 45.71
N LEU A 3 -36.84 -35.04 44.96
CA LEU A 3 -36.81 -34.65 43.55
C LEU A 3 -36.56 -33.13 43.49
N PHE A 4 -35.40 -32.72 42.99
CA PHE A 4 -35.17 -31.35 42.55
C PHE A 4 -35.60 -31.24 41.07
N ALA A 5 -36.67 -30.49 40.83
CA ALA A 5 -37.08 -30.07 39.50
C ALA A 5 -36.18 -28.91 39.03
N TRP A 6 -35.44 -29.11 37.94
CA TRP A 6 -34.80 -28.02 37.21
C TRP A 6 -35.83 -27.35 36.30
N PRO A 7 -35.95 -26.00 36.31
CA PRO A 7 -36.75 -25.32 35.31
C PRO A 7 -36.01 -25.36 33.98
N SER A 8 -36.60 -26.07 33.03
CA SER A 8 -36.23 -26.07 31.62
C SER A 8 -36.41 -24.68 31.03
N GLY A 9 -35.39 -23.83 31.16
CA GLY A 9 -35.26 -22.62 30.38
C GLY A 9 -35.05 -22.99 28.92
N LEU A 10 -36.16 -23.02 28.16
CA LEU A 10 -36.16 -22.92 26.71
C LEU A 10 -35.32 -21.69 26.32
N PHE A 11 -34.07 -21.90 25.93
CA PHE A 11 -33.44 -21.02 24.94
C PHE A 11 -34.17 -21.26 23.62
N ALA A 12 -35.37 -20.69 23.52
CA ALA A 12 -35.99 -20.43 22.25
C ALA A 12 -34.99 -19.61 21.43
N GLY A 13 -34.63 -20.14 20.26
CA GLY A 13 -33.88 -19.38 19.28
C GLY A 13 -34.55 -18.04 19.12
N LYS A 14 -33.76 -16.97 19.21
CA LYS A 14 -34.22 -15.64 18.81
C LYS A 14 -34.65 -15.78 17.37
N ASP A 15 -35.96 -15.77 17.14
CA ASP A 15 -36.55 -15.76 15.81
C ASP A 15 -35.82 -14.69 14.98
N LEU A 16 -35.37 -15.04 13.78
CA LEU A 16 -34.84 -14.09 12.78
C LEU A 16 -35.99 -13.23 12.19
N GLY A 17 -36.97 -12.89 13.02
CA GLY A 17 -38.28 -12.42 12.62
C GLY A 17 -38.48 -10.93 12.70
N GLY A 18 -37.48 -10.09 12.99
CA GLY A 18 -37.58 -8.62 12.99
C GLY A 18 -36.91 -7.98 11.76
N VAL A 19 -37.34 -6.78 11.38
CA VAL A 19 -36.72 -6.02 10.27
C VAL A 19 -35.42 -5.37 10.77
N ASP A 20 -34.30 -5.68 10.12
CA ASP A 20 -32.98 -5.14 10.46
C ASP A 20 -32.66 -3.96 9.53
N PHE A 21 -32.42 -2.77 10.09
CA PHE A 21 -32.21 -1.58 9.27
C PHE A 21 -30.99 -1.70 8.35
N ALA A 22 -29.88 -2.25 8.84
CA ALA A 22 -28.65 -2.33 8.07
C ALA A 22 -28.72 -3.37 6.95
N ARG A 23 -29.40 -4.50 7.20
CA ARG A 23 -29.57 -5.61 6.25
C ARG A 23 -30.70 -5.36 5.25
N ASP A 24 -31.84 -4.89 5.74
CA ASP A 24 -33.11 -4.91 4.99
C ASP A 24 -33.50 -3.53 4.45
N ILE A 25 -33.32 -2.46 5.23
CA ILE A 25 -33.88 -1.13 4.90
C ILE A 25 -32.87 -0.23 4.20
N ARG A 26 -31.65 -0.14 4.72
CA ARG A 26 -30.62 0.74 4.20
C ARG A 26 -30.28 0.44 2.73
N PRO A 27 -30.17 -0.82 2.25
CA PRO A 27 -29.97 -1.07 0.82
C PRO A 27 -31.13 -0.51 -0.02
N LEU A 28 -32.37 -0.65 0.44
CA LEU A 28 -33.54 -0.08 -0.25
C LEU A 28 -33.47 1.44 -0.34
N LEU A 29 -33.14 2.11 0.76
CA LEU A 29 -33.01 3.57 0.78
C LEU A 29 -31.80 4.07 -0.02
N SER A 30 -30.67 3.35 0.04
CA SER A 30 -29.46 3.66 -0.74
C SER A 30 -29.73 3.59 -2.23
N ASP A 31 -30.36 2.50 -2.66
CA ASP A 31 -30.68 2.29 -4.07
C ASP A 31 -31.74 3.28 -4.55
N ASN A 32 -32.80 3.53 -3.77
CA ASN A 32 -33.97 4.23 -4.29
C ASN A 32 -34.06 5.71 -3.87
N CYS A 33 -33.37 6.13 -2.81
CA CYS A 33 -33.65 7.41 -2.16
C CYS A 33 -32.41 8.30 -1.92
N PHE A 34 -31.25 7.74 -1.51
CA PHE A 34 -30.09 8.53 -1.08
C PHE A 34 -29.50 9.41 -2.17
N ALA A 35 -29.73 9.09 -3.44
CA ALA A 35 -29.31 9.94 -4.55
C ALA A 35 -29.85 11.38 -4.46
N CYS A 36 -31.06 11.56 -3.91
CA CYS A 36 -31.71 12.88 -3.74
C CYS A 36 -31.98 13.24 -2.27
N HIS A 37 -31.96 12.27 -1.36
CA HIS A 37 -32.26 12.48 0.07
C HIS A 37 -31.18 11.88 0.99
N GLY A 38 -29.93 11.90 0.52
CA GLY A 38 -28.78 11.33 1.21
C GLY A 38 -27.74 12.36 1.65
N PRO A 39 -26.48 11.92 1.87
CA PRO A 39 -25.44 12.74 2.47
C PRO A 39 -25.04 13.97 1.65
N ASP A 40 -25.03 13.91 0.31
CA ASP A 40 -24.61 15.02 -0.55
C ASP A 40 -25.57 16.22 -0.47
N ALA A 41 -25.17 17.27 0.24
CA ALA A 41 -25.97 18.47 0.44
C ALA A 41 -26.31 19.22 -0.86
N LYS A 42 -25.47 19.12 -1.90
CA LYS A 42 -25.68 19.86 -3.15
C LYS A 42 -26.73 19.22 -4.07
N GLN A 43 -27.00 17.92 -3.89
CA GLN A 43 -28.01 17.17 -4.63
C GLN A 43 -29.30 16.94 -3.82
N ARG A 44 -29.30 17.40 -2.56
CA ARG A 44 -30.37 17.10 -1.62
C ARG A 44 -31.63 17.89 -1.96
N LYS A 45 -32.75 17.18 -2.09
CA LYS A 45 -34.08 17.76 -2.27
C LYS A 45 -34.79 17.88 -0.92
N ALA A 46 -35.54 18.98 -0.75
CA ALA A 46 -36.33 19.29 0.45
C ALA A 46 -35.54 19.24 1.77
N ASP A 47 -34.21 19.43 1.71
CA ASP A 47 -33.28 19.27 2.83
C ASP A 47 -33.38 17.93 3.61
N LEU A 48 -34.12 16.95 3.07
CA LEU A 48 -34.43 15.69 3.73
C LEU A 48 -33.24 14.72 3.70
N ARG A 49 -32.98 14.10 4.85
CA ARG A 49 -31.86 13.18 5.10
C ARG A 49 -32.37 11.82 5.55
N LEU A 50 -32.59 10.92 4.61
CA LEU A 50 -33.03 9.54 4.91
C LEU A 50 -31.88 8.63 5.37
N ASP A 51 -30.64 9.04 5.17
CA ASP A 51 -29.43 8.31 5.58
C ASP A 51 -29.09 8.45 7.07
N THR A 52 -29.76 9.35 7.79
CA THR A 52 -29.59 9.58 9.24
C THR A 52 -30.94 9.52 9.94
N ARG A 53 -30.95 9.02 11.19
CA ARG A 53 -32.17 8.96 12.01
C ARG A 53 -32.73 10.36 12.23
N GLU A 54 -31.89 11.26 12.72
CA GLU A 54 -32.27 12.63 13.05
C GLU A 54 -32.90 13.34 11.83
N GLY A 55 -32.32 13.11 10.66
CA GLY A 55 -32.80 13.64 9.39
C GLY A 55 -34.14 13.07 8.91
N ALA A 56 -34.37 11.76 9.08
CA ALA A 56 -35.62 11.13 8.67
C ALA A 56 -36.79 11.45 9.61
N LEU A 57 -36.47 11.71 10.88
CA LEU A 57 -37.44 12.08 11.92
C LEU A 57 -37.68 13.59 11.97
N ALA A 58 -36.82 14.40 11.34
CA ALA A 58 -36.95 15.85 11.32
C ALA A 58 -38.33 16.28 10.79
N TYR A 59 -38.90 17.29 11.44
CA TYR A 59 -40.13 17.92 10.98
C TYR A 59 -39.78 19.01 9.97
N ILE A 60 -40.09 18.76 8.69
CA ILE A 60 -39.75 19.60 7.54
C ILE A 60 -41.05 19.90 6.79
N ASP A 61 -41.32 21.18 6.54
CA ASP A 61 -42.48 21.65 5.76
C ASP A 61 -43.83 21.04 6.17
N GLY A 62 -44.04 20.88 7.49
CA GLY A 62 -45.30 20.42 8.05
C GLY A 62 -45.44 18.91 8.21
N THR A 63 -44.40 18.12 7.88
CA THR A 63 -44.42 16.66 8.01
C THR A 63 -43.07 16.07 8.44
N SER A 64 -43.08 14.80 8.83
CA SER A 64 -41.86 14.00 9.05
C SER A 64 -41.84 12.84 8.08
N ALA A 65 -40.68 12.58 7.45
CA ALA A 65 -40.55 11.45 6.55
C ALA A 65 -40.85 10.12 7.26
N VAL A 66 -40.37 9.98 8.50
CA VAL A 66 -40.57 8.79 9.34
C VAL A 66 -41.08 9.20 10.71
N VAL A 67 -42.23 8.65 11.10
CA VAL A 67 -42.82 8.74 12.44
C VAL A 67 -42.75 7.35 13.10
N PRO A 68 -41.82 7.12 14.04
CA PRO A 68 -41.65 5.82 14.69
C PRO A 68 -42.95 5.24 15.26
N GLY A 69 -43.22 3.97 14.95
CA GLY A 69 -44.42 3.25 15.36
C GLY A 69 -45.69 3.59 14.58
N LYS A 70 -45.64 4.56 13.66
CA LYS A 70 -46.82 5.08 12.97
C LYS A 70 -46.64 5.18 11.45
N PRO A 71 -46.70 4.05 10.72
CA PRO A 71 -46.55 4.04 9.27
C PRO A 71 -47.56 4.92 8.53
N SER A 72 -48.79 5.02 9.03
CA SER A 72 -49.86 5.85 8.43
C SER A 72 -49.64 7.35 8.60
N GLU A 73 -48.85 7.78 9.59
CA GLU A 73 -48.47 9.19 9.81
C GLU A 73 -47.11 9.53 9.15
N SER A 74 -46.44 8.55 8.53
CA SER A 74 -45.12 8.73 7.94
C SER A 74 -45.20 9.09 6.45
N GLU A 75 -44.68 10.27 6.09
CA GLU A 75 -44.74 10.77 4.72
C GLU A 75 -44.01 9.84 3.73
N LEU A 76 -42.94 9.16 4.17
CA LEU A 76 -42.23 8.18 3.35
C LEU A 76 -43.16 7.08 2.85
N ILE A 77 -44.08 6.57 3.70
CA ILE A 77 -45.03 5.54 3.28
C ILE A 77 -46.02 6.10 2.27
N ARG A 78 -46.59 7.29 2.53
CA ARG A 78 -47.51 7.95 1.61
C ARG A 78 -46.88 8.11 0.22
N ARG A 79 -45.64 8.61 0.17
CA ARG A 79 -44.89 8.88 -1.06
C ARG A 79 -44.55 7.61 -1.85
N VAL A 80 -44.32 6.47 -1.20
CA VAL A 80 -44.02 5.20 -1.92
C VAL A 80 -45.28 4.41 -2.31
N THR A 81 -46.45 4.75 -1.77
CA THR A 81 -47.72 4.06 -2.05
C THR A 81 -48.76 4.88 -2.80
N THR A 82 -48.55 6.18 -3.02
CA THR A 82 -49.48 7.03 -3.78
C THR A 82 -49.55 6.62 -5.26
N ASP A 83 -50.66 6.91 -5.91
CA ASP A 83 -50.85 6.77 -7.37
C ASP A 83 -50.64 8.10 -8.11
N ASP A 84 -50.45 9.20 -7.37
CA ASP A 84 -50.14 10.52 -7.93
C ASP A 84 -48.68 10.58 -8.38
N GLU A 85 -48.46 10.76 -9.69
CA GLU A 85 -47.11 10.76 -10.29
C GLU A 85 -46.22 11.91 -9.80
N ASP A 86 -46.79 13.06 -9.45
CA ASP A 86 -46.04 14.22 -8.96
C ASP A 86 -45.54 14.01 -7.51
N ASP A 87 -46.27 13.18 -6.76
CA ASP A 87 -45.96 12.88 -5.37
C ASP A 87 -45.24 11.54 -5.18
N LEU A 88 -45.27 10.65 -6.18
CA LEU A 88 -44.70 9.30 -6.10
C LEU A 88 -43.18 9.34 -5.97
N MET A 89 -42.67 8.58 -5.02
CA MET A 89 -41.24 8.35 -4.81
C MET A 89 -40.90 6.85 -4.89
N PRO A 90 -39.82 6.46 -5.58
CA PRO A 90 -38.98 7.31 -6.44
C PRO A 90 -39.77 7.87 -7.64
N PRO A 91 -39.42 9.07 -8.14
CA PRO A 91 -40.11 9.68 -9.29
C PRO A 91 -40.05 8.79 -10.54
N PRO A 92 -41.08 8.77 -11.40
CA PRO A 92 -41.10 7.90 -12.58
C PRO A 92 -39.90 8.07 -13.52
N ASP A 93 -39.39 9.30 -13.66
CA ASP A 93 -38.23 9.66 -14.49
C ASP A 93 -36.89 9.13 -13.93
N SER A 94 -36.84 8.75 -12.65
CA SER A 94 -35.67 8.11 -12.04
C SER A 94 -35.40 6.69 -12.56
N GLY A 95 -36.42 6.05 -13.17
CA GLY A 95 -36.38 4.67 -13.60
C GLY A 95 -36.35 3.64 -12.46
N LYS A 96 -36.42 4.07 -11.20
CA LYS A 96 -36.41 3.19 -10.02
C LYS A 96 -37.83 2.98 -9.50
N LYS A 97 -38.13 1.76 -9.04
CA LYS A 97 -39.44 1.40 -8.50
C LYS A 97 -39.28 0.44 -7.33
N LEU A 98 -40.07 0.65 -6.28
CA LEU A 98 -40.18 -0.27 -5.17
C LEU A 98 -41.26 -1.32 -5.47
N ASP A 99 -40.93 -2.59 -5.26
CA ASP A 99 -41.92 -3.67 -5.33
C ASP A 99 -42.77 -3.76 -4.04
N THR A 100 -43.81 -4.59 -4.08
CA THR A 100 -44.74 -4.77 -2.94
C THR A 100 -44.04 -5.26 -1.66
N THR A 101 -43.01 -6.10 -1.80
CA THR A 101 -42.24 -6.63 -0.65
C THR A 101 -41.40 -5.54 -0.02
N GLN A 102 -40.74 -4.72 -0.83
CA GLN A 102 -39.92 -3.59 -0.38
C GLN A 102 -40.77 -2.53 0.32
N LYS A 103 -41.95 -2.21 -0.22
CA LYS A 103 -42.91 -1.29 0.42
C LYS A 103 -43.38 -1.83 1.78
N ALA A 104 -43.74 -3.11 1.84
CA ALA A 104 -44.15 -3.76 3.09
C ALA A 104 -43.01 -3.77 4.14
N LEU A 105 -41.76 -3.93 3.71
CA LEU A 105 -40.60 -3.91 4.59
C LEU A 105 -40.38 -2.52 5.22
N LEU A 106 -40.52 -1.45 4.43
CA LEU A 106 -40.47 -0.06 4.92
C LEU A 106 -41.59 0.21 5.94
N GLN A 107 -42.83 -0.18 5.63
CA GLN A 107 -43.97 -0.03 6.53
C GLN A 107 -43.73 -0.75 7.86
N ARG A 108 -43.25 -1.99 7.78
CA ARG A 108 -43.00 -2.82 8.94
C ARG A 108 -41.87 -2.28 9.81
N TRP A 109 -40.77 -1.83 9.21
CA TRP A 109 -39.67 -1.18 9.93
C TRP A 109 -40.15 0.05 10.70
N ILE A 110 -40.98 0.89 10.07
CA ILE A 110 -41.56 2.05 10.76
C ILE A 110 -42.46 1.62 11.91
N ALA A 111 -43.32 0.60 11.70
CA ALA A 111 -44.18 0.05 12.74
C ALA A 111 -43.39 -0.51 13.93
N GLU A 112 -42.21 -1.09 13.68
CA GLU A 112 -41.29 -1.63 14.69
C GLU A 112 -40.45 -0.54 15.40
N GLY A 113 -40.71 0.76 15.13
CA GLY A 113 -40.05 1.89 15.81
C GLY A 113 -38.97 2.59 14.98
N ALA A 114 -38.81 2.19 13.72
CA ALA A 114 -37.89 2.81 12.76
C ALA A 114 -36.43 2.91 13.25
N GLU A 115 -35.93 1.92 14.00
CA GLU A 115 -34.57 1.94 14.54
C GLU A 115 -33.53 2.05 13.42
N TYR A 116 -32.54 2.93 13.61
CA TYR A 116 -31.43 3.13 12.67
C TYR A 116 -30.19 2.45 13.20
N GLU A 117 -29.54 1.67 12.34
CA GLU A 117 -28.29 1.00 12.66
C GLU A 117 -27.14 1.51 11.81
N LEU A 118 -25.92 1.43 12.36
CA LEU A 118 -24.70 1.60 11.59
C LEU A 118 -24.66 0.57 10.46
N HIS A 119 -24.07 0.96 9.32
CA HIS A 119 -23.78 0.01 8.26
C HIS A 119 -22.93 -1.13 8.82
N TRP A 120 -23.17 -2.37 8.36
CA TRP A 120 -22.53 -3.56 8.90
C TRP A 120 -21.00 -3.46 8.92
N SER A 121 -20.40 -2.81 7.90
CA SER A 121 -18.95 -2.67 7.77
C SER A 121 -18.34 -1.67 8.75
N TYR A 122 -19.13 -0.71 9.26
CA TYR A 122 -18.68 0.29 10.24
C TYR A 122 -18.96 -0.14 11.69
N LYS A 123 -19.66 -1.26 11.91
CA LYS A 123 -19.80 -1.84 13.25
C LYS A 123 -18.45 -2.43 13.69
N PRO A 124 -18.06 -2.33 14.98
CA PRO A 124 -16.87 -3.00 15.48
C PRO A 124 -16.84 -4.48 15.12
N VAL A 125 -15.65 -5.03 14.86
CA VAL A 125 -15.49 -6.46 14.58
C VAL A 125 -15.80 -7.25 15.85
N THR A 126 -16.69 -8.24 15.72
CA THR A 126 -17.01 -9.16 16.80
C THR A 126 -16.35 -10.52 16.56
N ARG A 127 -16.30 -11.39 17.58
CA ARG A 127 -15.89 -12.80 17.44
C ARG A 127 -17.09 -13.71 17.71
N PRO A 128 -17.99 -13.92 16.73
CA PRO A 128 -19.14 -14.79 16.90
C PRO A 128 -18.72 -16.21 17.30
N MET A 129 -19.49 -16.86 18.17
CA MET A 129 -19.25 -18.27 18.47
C MET A 129 -19.66 -19.13 17.26
N PRO A 130 -18.80 -20.07 16.81
CA PRO A 130 -19.17 -20.96 15.72
C PRO A 130 -20.46 -21.75 16.01
N PRO A 131 -21.41 -21.86 15.06
CA PRO A 131 -22.68 -22.52 15.27
C PRO A 131 -22.53 -23.98 15.71
N ARG A 132 -23.40 -24.41 16.63
CA ARG A 132 -23.50 -25.80 17.06
C ARG A 132 -24.28 -26.62 16.05
N VAL A 133 -23.58 -27.13 15.05
CA VAL A 133 -24.11 -28.05 14.04
C VAL A 133 -23.71 -29.49 14.35
N LYS A 134 -24.59 -30.48 14.10
CA LYS A 134 -24.20 -31.90 14.17
C LYS A 134 -23.02 -32.15 13.20
N ASN A 135 -21.89 -32.57 13.77
CA ASN A 135 -20.66 -32.83 13.04
C ASN A 135 -20.87 -34.06 12.12
N GLY A 136 -20.70 -33.88 10.81
CA GLY A 136 -20.54 -34.95 9.82
C GLY A 136 -19.14 -34.91 9.22
N SER A 137 -18.86 -35.73 8.21
CA SER A 137 -17.55 -35.76 7.52
C SER A 137 -17.18 -34.44 6.82
N PHE A 138 -18.15 -33.55 6.61
CA PHE A 138 -17.94 -32.21 6.03
C PHE A 138 -17.27 -31.22 7.00
N VAL A 139 -17.53 -31.31 8.31
CA VAL A 139 -17.06 -30.29 9.27
C VAL A 139 -15.62 -30.60 9.66
N LEU A 140 -14.67 -29.91 9.04
CA LEU A 140 -13.24 -30.06 9.28
C LEU A 140 -12.68 -28.94 10.16
N ASN A 141 -13.24 -27.74 10.07
CA ASN A 141 -12.93 -26.61 10.95
C ASN A 141 -14.17 -25.71 11.16
N ASP A 142 -13.99 -24.60 11.88
CA ASP A 142 -15.12 -23.74 12.26
C ASP A 142 -15.76 -22.99 11.10
N ILE A 143 -15.06 -22.77 9.97
CA ILE A 143 -15.66 -22.22 8.73
C ILE A 143 -16.84 -23.09 8.30
N ASP A 144 -16.65 -24.40 8.34
CA ASP A 144 -17.65 -25.37 7.92
C ASP A 144 -18.90 -25.34 8.80
N ARG A 145 -18.78 -24.92 10.06
CA ARG A 145 -19.92 -24.77 10.96
C ARG A 145 -20.83 -23.64 10.52
N PHE A 146 -20.27 -22.49 10.14
CA PHE A 146 -21.03 -21.36 9.61
C PHE A 146 -21.67 -21.71 8.26
N VAL A 147 -20.90 -22.31 7.34
CA VAL A 147 -21.41 -22.71 6.03
C VAL A 147 -22.54 -23.74 6.17
N LEU A 148 -22.36 -24.77 6.99
CA LEU A 148 -23.37 -25.81 7.18
C LEU A 148 -24.63 -25.28 7.88
N ALA A 149 -24.50 -24.32 8.80
CA ALA A 149 -25.64 -23.66 9.40
C ALA A 149 -26.47 -22.92 8.33
N THR A 150 -25.83 -22.14 7.46
CA THR A 150 -26.50 -21.46 6.35
C THR A 150 -27.19 -22.46 5.42
N LEU A 151 -26.50 -23.51 4.97
CA LEU A 151 -27.05 -24.51 4.06
C LEU A 151 -28.31 -25.18 4.62
N ARG A 152 -28.30 -25.54 5.91
CA ARG A 152 -29.45 -26.14 6.59
C ARG A 152 -30.65 -25.20 6.67
N THR A 153 -30.45 -23.92 6.93
CA THR A 153 -31.56 -22.93 6.91
C THR A 153 -32.16 -22.75 5.52
N LYS A 154 -31.38 -23.02 4.47
CA LYS A 154 -31.84 -22.99 3.07
C LYS A 154 -32.40 -24.34 2.58
N GLY A 155 -32.29 -25.41 3.36
CA GLY A 155 -32.76 -26.74 2.96
C GLY A 155 -31.88 -27.41 1.89
N HIS A 156 -30.58 -27.12 1.91
CA HIS A 156 -29.57 -27.72 1.04
C HIS A 156 -28.47 -28.42 1.86
N GLU A 157 -27.78 -29.37 1.22
CA GLU A 157 -26.65 -30.08 1.79
C GLU A 157 -25.37 -29.72 1.00
N PRO A 158 -24.18 -29.81 1.63
CA PRO A 158 -22.93 -29.57 0.94
C PRO A 158 -22.67 -30.64 -0.13
N ALA A 159 -22.01 -30.24 -1.21
CA ALA A 159 -21.55 -31.18 -2.23
C ALA A 159 -20.51 -32.13 -1.64
N ARG A 160 -20.41 -33.33 -2.22
CA ARG A 160 -19.37 -34.30 -1.88
C ARG A 160 -17.98 -33.68 -2.05
N GLU A 161 -17.01 -34.19 -1.30
CA GLU A 161 -15.61 -33.83 -1.49
C GLU A 161 -15.15 -34.12 -2.93
N ALA A 162 -14.32 -33.24 -3.48
CA ALA A 162 -13.70 -33.44 -4.78
C ALA A 162 -12.71 -34.62 -4.76
N ASP A 163 -12.49 -35.25 -5.91
CA ASP A 163 -11.46 -36.30 -5.99
C ASP A 163 -10.05 -35.72 -5.80
N ARG A 164 -9.10 -36.59 -5.44
CA ARG A 164 -7.73 -36.20 -5.11
C ARG A 164 -7.02 -35.48 -6.27
N ARG A 165 -7.31 -35.79 -7.53
CA ARG A 165 -6.67 -35.13 -8.68
C ARG A 165 -7.18 -33.70 -8.82
N THR A 166 -8.49 -33.50 -8.64
CA THR A 166 -9.10 -32.17 -8.61
C THR A 166 -8.56 -31.32 -7.46
N LEU A 167 -8.44 -31.91 -6.26
CA LEU A 167 -7.93 -31.21 -5.07
C LEU A 167 -6.49 -30.71 -5.24
N ILE A 168 -5.54 -31.55 -5.68
CA ILE A 168 -4.16 -31.10 -5.86
C ILE A 168 -4.03 -30.07 -6.98
N ARG A 169 -4.78 -30.22 -8.08
CA ARG A 169 -4.78 -29.25 -9.16
C ARG A 169 -5.27 -27.88 -8.67
N ARG A 170 -6.41 -27.85 -7.99
CA ARG A 170 -7.00 -26.62 -7.43
C ARG A 170 -6.03 -25.94 -6.48
N LEU A 171 -5.54 -26.68 -5.49
CA LEU A 171 -4.68 -26.14 -4.44
C LEU A 171 -3.36 -25.60 -4.99
N SER A 172 -2.80 -26.21 -6.03
CA SER A 172 -1.57 -25.72 -6.65
C SER A 172 -1.79 -24.39 -7.38
N PHE A 173 -2.90 -24.24 -8.12
CA PHE A 173 -3.20 -22.95 -8.74
C PHE A 173 -3.53 -21.87 -7.71
N ASP A 174 -4.33 -22.19 -6.69
CA ASP A 174 -4.76 -21.20 -5.71
C ASP A 174 -3.59 -20.72 -4.83
N LEU A 175 -2.68 -21.62 -4.44
CA LEU A 175 -1.57 -21.28 -3.54
C LEU A 175 -0.28 -20.89 -4.26
N THR A 176 0.03 -21.43 -5.44
CA THR A 176 1.31 -21.17 -6.13
C THR A 176 1.15 -20.60 -7.53
N GLY A 177 -0.08 -20.46 -8.03
CA GLY A 177 -0.34 -20.00 -9.40
C GLY A 177 0.07 -20.97 -10.50
N LEU A 178 0.56 -22.16 -10.14
CA LEU A 178 1.17 -23.11 -11.07
C LEU A 178 0.46 -24.47 -11.00
N PRO A 179 0.38 -25.21 -12.12
CA PRO A 179 -0.13 -26.57 -12.10
C PRO A 179 0.83 -27.50 -11.33
N PRO A 180 0.33 -28.57 -10.68
CA PRO A 180 1.18 -29.59 -10.10
C PRO A 180 1.86 -30.42 -11.20
N THR A 181 3.05 -30.94 -10.93
CA THR A 181 3.69 -31.92 -11.82
C THR A 181 2.99 -33.27 -11.74
N TRP A 182 3.13 -34.10 -12.78
CA TRP A 182 2.56 -35.46 -12.77
C TRP A 182 3.06 -36.32 -11.60
N GLU A 183 4.31 -36.15 -11.20
CA GLU A 183 4.90 -36.83 -10.05
C GLU A 183 4.24 -36.42 -8.73
N GLN A 184 4.01 -35.11 -8.54
CA GLN A 184 3.31 -34.60 -7.37
C GLN A 184 1.86 -35.12 -7.31
N VAL A 185 1.17 -35.18 -8.46
CA VAL A 185 -0.17 -35.76 -8.55
C VAL A 185 -0.16 -37.24 -8.14
N ARG A 186 0.75 -38.05 -8.70
CA ARG A 186 0.85 -39.48 -8.35
C ARG A 186 1.15 -39.68 -6.86
N ALA A 187 2.12 -38.94 -6.32
CA ALA A 187 2.49 -39.03 -4.91
C ALA A 187 1.32 -38.67 -3.99
N PHE A 188 0.61 -37.57 -4.28
CA PHE A 188 -0.55 -37.18 -3.48
C PHE A 188 -1.71 -38.16 -3.63
N VAL A 189 -2.02 -38.66 -4.84
CA VAL A 189 -3.11 -39.62 -5.04
C VAL A 189 -2.84 -40.94 -4.31
N ALA A 190 -1.59 -41.39 -4.26
CA ALA A 190 -1.18 -42.62 -3.57
C ALA A 190 -1.10 -42.48 -2.04
N ASP A 191 -0.92 -41.28 -1.49
CA ASP A 191 -0.85 -41.07 -0.03
C ASP A 191 -2.25 -41.15 0.62
N SER A 192 -2.59 -42.30 1.17
CA SER A 192 -3.84 -42.54 1.91
C SER A 192 -3.82 -42.03 3.35
N SER A 193 -2.74 -41.40 3.81
CA SER A 193 -2.64 -40.86 5.16
C SER A 193 -3.74 -39.80 5.42
N PRO A 194 -4.34 -39.78 6.62
CA PRO A 194 -5.24 -38.69 7.02
C PRO A 194 -4.59 -37.29 6.97
N ARG A 195 -3.25 -37.22 7.00
CA ARG A 195 -2.49 -35.97 6.91
C ARG A 195 -2.05 -35.60 5.50
N ALA A 196 -2.36 -36.40 4.48
CA ALA A 196 -1.86 -36.20 3.12
C ALA A 196 -2.23 -34.81 2.56
N PHE A 197 -3.47 -34.36 2.77
CA PHE A 197 -3.92 -33.04 2.33
C PHE A 197 -3.22 -31.91 3.10
N GLY A 198 -3.08 -32.04 4.42
CA GLY A 198 -2.35 -31.06 5.24
C GLY A 198 -0.89 -30.93 4.84
N LYS A 199 -0.19 -32.05 4.59
CA LYS A 199 1.19 -32.05 4.07
C LYS A 199 1.31 -31.37 2.72
N LEU A 200 0.32 -31.58 1.83
CA LEU A 200 0.28 -30.91 0.54
C LEU A 200 0.14 -29.39 0.71
N VAL A 201 -0.77 -28.93 1.58
CA VAL A 201 -0.95 -27.50 1.90
C VAL A 201 0.34 -26.91 2.45
N ASP A 202 0.98 -27.56 3.43
CA ASP A 202 2.22 -27.09 4.04
C ASP A 202 3.35 -26.97 3.01
N ARG A 203 3.47 -27.96 2.12
CA ARG A 203 4.46 -27.94 1.04
C ARG A 203 4.23 -26.80 0.05
N LEU A 204 2.98 -26.50 -0.29
CA LEU A 204 2.65 -25.43 -1.25
C LEU A 204 2.82 -24.05 -0.61
N LEU A 205 2.43 -23.85 0.65
CA LEU A 205 2.66 -22.60 1.39
C LEU A 205 4.14 -22.31 1.66
N ALA A 206 4.98 -23.35 1.71
CA ALA A 206 6.44 -23.23 1.84
C ALA A 206 7.15 -23.00 0.50
N SER A 207 6.43 -23.10 -0.63
CA SER A 207 7.00 -22.87 -1.97
C SER A 207 7.32 -21.38 -2.18
N PRO A 208 8.45 -21.02 -2.82
CA PRO A 208 8.73 -19.62 -3.19
C PRO A 208 7.68 -19.04 -4.14
N HIS A 209 7.02 -19.89 -4.94
CA HIS A 209 5.93 -19.50 -5.83
C HIS A 209 4.66 -19.04 -5.09
N TYR A 210 4.55 -19.31 -3.77
CA TYR A 210 3.46 -18.76 -2.97
C TYR A 210 3.53 -17.23 -2.91
N GLY A 211 4.72 -16.68 -2.62
CA GLY A 211 4.93 -15.23 -2.59
C GLY A 211 4.66 -14.58 -3.94
N GLU A 212 5.08 -15.22 -5.04
CA GLU A 212 4.80 -14.75 -6.40
C GLU A 212 3.29 -14.71 -6.69
N ARG A 213 2.56 -15.78 -6.34
CA ARG A 213 1.09 -15.85 -6.52
C ARG A 213 0.36 -14.74 -5.77
N MET A 214 0.76 -14.48 -4.52
CA MET A 214 0.18 -13.43 -3.69
C MET A 214 0.58 -12.03 -4.18
N ALA A 215 1.82 -11.88 -4.65
CA ALA A 215 2.33 -10.61 -5.16
C ALA A 215 1.60 -10.16 -6.43
N ILE A 216 1.25 -11.07 -7.36
CA ILE A 216 0.46 -10.71 -8.55
C ILE A 216 -0.81 -9.96 -8.15
N TYR A 217 -1.56 -10.51 -7.19
CA TYR A 217 -2.78 -9.89 -6.69
C TYR A 217 -2.51 -8.56 -5.97
N TRP A 218 -1.50 -8.53 -5.08
CA TRP A 218 -1.19 -7.34 -4.32
C TRP A 218 -0.72 -6.18 -5.19
N LEU A 219 0.14 -6.45 -6.16
CA LEU A 219 0.71 -5.45 -7.07
C LEU A 219 -0.36 -4.81 -7.96
N ASP A 220 -1.35 -5.58 -8.40
CA ASP A 220 -2.52 -5.03 -9.10
C ASP A 220 -3.33 -4.09 -8.19
N LEU A 221 -3.61 -4.50 -6.95
CA LEU A 221 -4.34 -3.66 -5.97
C LEU A 221 -3.67 -2.31 -5.72
N VAL A 222 -2.34 -2.31 -5.57
CA VAL A 222 -1.56 -1.07 -5.33
C VAL A 222 -1.18 -0.35 -6.63
N ARG A 223 -1.72 -0.80 -7.78
CA ARG A 223 -1.54 -0.20 -9.10
C ARG A 223 -0.06 -0.11 -9.50
N TYR A 224 0.70 -1.16 -9.20
CA TYR A 224 2.09 -1.27 -9.60
C TYR A 224 2.19 -1.26 -11.14
N ALA A 225 3.06 -0.40 -11.66
CA ALA A 225 3.43 -0.38 -13.07
C ALA A 225 4.93 -0.09 -13.20
N ASP A 226 5.55 -0.71 -14.20
CA ASP A 226 6.93 -0.43 -14.62
C ASP A 226 7.00 0.69 -15.68
N THR A 227 5.90 1.41 -15.91
CA THR A 227 5.79 2.55 -16.81
C THR A 227 5.24 3.78 -16.08
N MET A 228 5.44 4.95 -16.69
CA MET A 228 4.68 6.16 -16.38
C MET A 228 3.35 6.12 -17.13
N GLY A 229 2.30 6.75 -16.63
CA GLY A 229 0.94 6.50 -17.14
C GLY A 229 0.18 7.69 -17.76
N TYR A 230 0.60 8.95 -17.59
CA TYR A 230 -0.26 10.07 -18.02
C TYR A 230 -0.21 10.35 -19.53
N HIS A 231 1.00 10.52 -20.09
CA HIS A 231 1.18 10.99 -21.48
C HIS A 231 2.01 10.03 -22.33
N SER A 232 2.85 9.22 -21.70
CA SER A 232 3.75 8.28 -22.38
C SER A 232 4.12 7.14 -21.45
N ASP A 233 4.12 5.93 -22.00
CA ASP A 233 4.50 4.68 -21.32
C ASP A 233 6.02 4.56 -21.15
N ASN A 234 6.73 5.64 -20.81
CA ASN A 234 8.18 5.52 -20.60
C ASN A 234 8.44 4.68 -19.35
N GLU A 235 9.51 3.91 -19.40
CA GLU A 235 9.89 3.01 -18.33
C GLU A 235 10.16 3.75 -17.01
N GLN A 236 9.61 3.19 -15.93
CA GLN A 236 9.85 3.57 -14.55
C GLN A 236 9.82 2.33 -13.67
N THR A 237 10.86 1.50 -13.82
CA THR A 237 10.92 0.19 -13.17
C THR A 237 11.15 0.30 -11.66
N LYS A 238 10.48 -0.56 -10.90
CA LYS A 238 10.55 -0.57 -9.42
C LYS A 238 10.80 -1.98 -8.87
N PRO A 239 11.82 -2.71 -9.38
CA PRO A 239 11.98 -4.13 -9.12
C PRO A 239 12.14 -4.43 -7.63
N LEU A 240 12.87 -3.60 -6.87
CA LEU A 240 13.06 -3.85 -5.44
C LEU A 240 11.74 -3.83 -4.65
N TYR A 241 10.77 -3.00 -5.04
CA TYR A 241 9.46 -3.00 -4.39
C TYR A 241 8.69 -4.28 -4.68
N ARG A 242 8.71 -4.74 -5.95
CA ARG A 242 8.12 -6.04 -6.33
C ARG A 242 8.74 -7.20 -5.54
N GLU A 243 10.08 -7.26 -5.49
CA GLU A 243 10.79 -8.29 -4.72
C GLU A 243 10.42 -8.22 -3.23
N TYR A 244 10.32 -7.01 -2.64
CA TYR A 244 9.85 -6.86 -1.26
C TYR A 244 8.47 -7.47 -1.02
N VAL A 245 7.51 -7.27 -1.94
CA VAL A 245 6.16 -7.85 -1.81
C VAL A 245 6.21 -9.38 -1.88
N ILE A 246 6.96 -9.94 -2.82
CA ILE A 246 7.15 -11.39 -2.95
C ILE A 246 7.77 -11.96 -1.67
N ASP A 247 8.85 -11.37 -1.21
CA ASP A 247 9.56 -11.78 0.01
C ASP A 247 8.69 -11.62 1.25
N ALA A 248 7.88 -10.56 1.36
CA ALA A 248 6.96 -10.36 2.50
C ALA A 248 5.95 -11.50 2.63
N PHE A 249 5.35 -11.95 1.53
CA PHE A 249 4.44 -13.10 1.57
C PHE A 249 5.18 -14.42 1.81
N ASN A 250 6.37 -14.61 1.23
CA ASN A 250 7.16 -15.82 1.44
C ASN A 250 7.68 -15.97 2.87
N ASP A 251 8.15 -14.88 3.47
CA ASP A 251 8.60 -14.81 4.86
C ASP A 251 7.43 -14.86 5.85
N ASN A 252 6.18 -14.74 5.36
CA ASN A 252 4.98 -14.59 6.18
C ASN A 252 5.09 -13.39 7.13
N LEU A 253 5.56 -12.25 6.61
CA LEU A 253 5.58 -10.99 7.34
C LEU A 253 4.14 -10.68 7.81
N PRO A 254 3.90 -10.44 9.11
CA PRO A 254 2.59 -10.08 9.62
C PRO A 254 1.96 -8.94 8.83
N PHE A 255 0.68 -9.06 8.46
CA PHE A 255 0.04 -8.10 7.56
C PHE A 255 -0.05 -6.68 8.15
N ASP A 256 -0.10 -6.55 9.47
CA ASP A 256 0.00 -5.27 10.17
C ASP A 256 1.37 -4.62 9.96
N GLN A 257 2.46 -5.37 10.13
CA GLN A 257 3.80 -4.90 9.85
C GLN A 257 3.96 -4.58 8.35
N PHE A 258 3.52 -5.47 7.45
CA PHE A 258 3.55 -5.24 6.01
C PHE A 258 2.83 -3.95 5.60
N THR A 259 1.72 -3.61 6.28
CA THR A 259 0.99 -2.35 6.09
C THR A 259 1.79 -1.16 6.61
N ARG A 260 2.37 -1.26 7.82
CA ARG A 260 3.20 -0.21 8.42
C ARG A 260 4.42 0.13 7.59
N GLU A 261 5.12 -0.88 7.08
CA GLU A 261 6.31 -0.67 6.23
C GLU A 261 5.97 0.02 4.91
N GLN A 262 4.83 -0.32 4.29
CA GLN A 262 4.41 0.31 3.03
C GLN A 262 3.94 1.75 3.22
N LEU A 263 3.09 2.00 4.21
CA LEU A 263 2.57 3.34 4.44
C LEU A 263 3.64 4.25 5.04
N ALA A 264 4.48 3.78 5.96
CA ALA A 264 5.34 4.64 6.77
C ALA A 264 6.75 4.08 7.04
N GLY A 265 7.27 3.18 6.20
CA GLY A 265 8.57 2.52 6.44
C GLY A 265 9.78 3.46 6.59
N ASP A 266 9.77 4.63 5.95
CA ASP A 266 10.76 5.72 6.10
C ASP A 266 10.59 6.56 7.37
N GLN A 267 9.46 6.44 8.06
CA GLN A 267 9.18 7.11 9.34
C GLN A 267 9.43 6.21 10.55
N LEU A 268 9.74 4.92 10.34
CA LEU A 268 10.08 4.00 11.43
C LEU A 268 11.44 4.36 12.05
N PRO A 269 11.59 4.29 13.38
CA PRO A 269 12.88 4.56 14.03
C PRO A 269 13.98 3.62 13.50
N GLY A 270 15.04 4.18 12.94
CA GLY A 270 16.15 3.37 12.40
C GLY A 270 15.76 2.51 11.19
N SER A 271 14.87 3.01 10.33
CA SER A 271 14.36 2.32 9.13
C SER A 271 15.40 1.44 8.46
N THR A 272 15.11 0.15 8.38
CA THR A 272 15.96 -0.82 7.68
C THR A 272 15.86 -0.61 6.16
N ARG A 273 16.81 -1.17 5.42
CA ARG A 273 16.75 -1.21 3.94
C ARG A 273 15.42 -1.76 3.43
N ARG A 274 14.89 -2.81 4.06
CA ARG A 274 13.61 -3.43 3.69
C ARG A 274 12.45 -2.46 3.85
N GLN A 275 12.39 -1.76 4.97
CA GLN A 275 11.36 -0.77 5.29
C GLN A 275 11.42 0.45 4.36
N LEU A 276 12.63 0.89 3.99
CA LEU A 276 12.79 1.94 2.98
C LEU A 276 12.27 1.51 1.60
N ILE A 277 12.56 0.27 1.18
CA ILE A 277 12.03 -0.28 -0.07
C ILE A 277 10.50 -0.36 -0.02
N ALA A 278 9.95 -0.86 1.08
CA ALA A 278 8.50 -0.99 1.29
C ALA A 278 7.77 0.36 1.17
N SER A 279 8.35 1.43 1.72
CA SER A 279 7.79 2.78 1.62
C SER A 279 7.73 3.31 0.18
N GLY A 280 8.35 2.61 -0.78
CA GLY A 280 8.15 2.81 -2.22
C GLY A 280 6.69 2.71 -2.67
N TYR A 281 5.81 2.09 -1.87
CA TYR A 281 4.35 2.10 -2.08
C TYR A 281 3.82 3.52 -2.36
N ASN A 282 4.22 4.51 -1.57
CA ASN A 282 3.75 5.89 -1.74
C ASN A 282 4.26 6.54 -3.03
N ARG A 283 5.16 5.88 -3.76
CA ARG A 283 5.76 6.33 -5.04
C ARG A 283 5.25 5.51 -6.22
N LEU A 284 4.19 4.73 -6.07
CA LEU A 284 3.58 3.93 -7.15
C LEU A 284 2.64 4.72 -8.07
N ASN A 285 2.21 5.92 -7.67
CA ASN A 285 1.36 6.78 -8.50
C ASN A 285 1.89 6.93 -9.93
N MET A 286 0.96 7.14 -10.88
CA MET A 286 1.31 7.59 -12.22
C MET A 286 2.08 8.91 -12.12
N THR A 287 3.08 9.11 -12.97
CA THR A 287 3.89 10.34 -13.01
C THR A 287 3.94 10.93 -14.42
N THR A 288 4.30 12.21 -14.53
CA THR A 288 4.47 12.89 -15.82
C THR A 288 5.90 13.41 -15.99
N ARG A 289 6.35 13.49 -17.24
CA ARG A 289 7.56 14.22 -17.66
C ARG A 289 7.28 15.19 -18.81
N GLU A 290 6.00 15.44 -19.08
CA GLU A 290 5.59 16.29 -20.18
C GLU A 290 5.92 17.76 -19.87
N GLY A 291 6.51 18.46 -20.85
CA GLY A 291 6.73 19.90 -20.74
C GLY A 291 5.40 20.66 -20.73
N GLY A 292 5.30 21.71 -19.90
CA GLY A 292 4.07 22.52 -19.78
C GLY A 292 3.07 22.03 -18.73
N SER A 293 3.22 20.80 -18.25
CA SER A 293 2.47 20.28 -17.09
C SER A 293 2.67 21.16 -15.84
N GLN A 294 1.60 21.43 -15.10
CA GLN A 294 1.62 22.33 -13.95
C GLN A 294 1.97 21.58 -12.66
N PRO A 295 3.09 21.87 -11.97
CA PRO A 295 3.50 21.12 -10.77
C PRO A 295 2.43 21.04 -9.67
N LYS A 296 1.65 22.12 -9.49
CA LYS A 296 0.61 22.19 -8.47
C LYS A 296 -0.55 21.24 -8.75
N GLU A 297 -0.94 21.08 -10.02
CA GLU A 297 -1.96 20.12 -10.46
C GLU A 297 -1.54 18.69 -10.11
N TYR A 298 -0.32 18.30 -10.47
CA TYR A 298 0.16 16.93 -10.21
C TYR A 298 0.33 16.63 -8.72
N ILE A 299 0.69 17.61 -7.89
CA ILE A 299 0.67 17.43 -6.43
C ILE A 299 -0.74 17.10 -5.95
N ALA A 300 -1.77 17.79 -6.43
CA ALA A 300 -3.16 17.52 -6.07
C ALA A 300 -3.62 16.14 -6.56
N ILE A 301 -3.28 15.78 -7.80
CA ILE A 301 -3.57 14.47 -8.38
C ILE A 301 -2.91 13.34 -7.57
N TYR A 302 -1.63 13.46 -7.22
CA TYR A 302 -0.88 12.45 -6.46
C TYR A 302 -1.43 12.29 -5.04
N LEU A 303 -1.89 13.38 -4.43
CA LEU A 303 -2.60 13.35 -3.15
C LEU A 303 -3.89 12.53 -3.28
N GLY A 304 -4.71 12.84 -4.28
CA GLY A 304 -5.97 12.15 -4.52
C GLY A 304 -5.79 10.66 -4.82
N ASP A 305 -4.76 10.31 -5.59
CA ASP A 305 -4.47 8.91 -5.92
C ASP A 305 -4.10 8.09 -4.68
N ARG A 306 -3.33 8.66 -3.76
CA ARG A 306 -3.01 7.99 -2.48
C ARG A 306 -4.24 7.80 -1.62
N VAL A 307 -5.14 8.80 -1.57
CA VAL A 307 -6.42 8.67 -0.87
C VAL A 307 -7.28 7.57 -1.47
N ARG A 308 -7.41 7.52 -2.80
CA ARG A 308 -8.17 6.48 -3.51
C ARG A 308 -7.57 5.10 -3.30
N ASN A 309 -6.24 4.97 -3.38
CA ASN A 309 -5.59 3.67 -3.22
C ASN A 309 -5.68 3.18 -1.77
N VAL A 310 -5.32 4.00 -0.77
CA VAL A 310 -5.36 3.55 0.63
C VAL A 310 -6.79 3.19 1.07
N SER A 311 -7.79 3.95 0.64
CA SER A 311 -9.19 3.68 0.97
C SER A 311 -9.77 2.45 0.26
N GLY A 312 -9.45 2.23 -1.02
CA GLY A 312 -9.89 1.04 -1.74
C GLY A 312 -9.18 -0.24 -1.29
N VAL A 313 -7.87 -0.20 -1.11
CA VAL A 313 -7.05 -1.40 -0.83
C VAL A 313 -7.29 -1.92 0.58
N TRP A 314 -7.14 -1.07 1.60
CA TRP A 314 -7.25 -1.48 3.00
C TRP A 314 -8.66 -1.36 3.57
N MET A 315 -9.50 -0.48 3.06
CA MET A 315 -10.81 -0.19 3.67
C MET A 315 -12.00 -0.55 2.79
N ALA A 316 -11.77 -0.95 1.53
CA ALA A 316 -12.83 -1.16 0.53
C ALA A 316 -13.85 -0.02 0.56
N THR A 317 -13.36 1.22 0.62
CA THR A 317 -14.18 2.42 0.79
C THR A 317 -13.95 3.36 -0.38
N THR A 318 -15.04 3.82 -1.00
CA THR A 318 -15.03 4.64 -2.22
C THR A 318 -14.90 6.14 -1.93
N LEU A 319 -13.74 6.59 -1.44
CA LEU A 319 -13.52 8.03 -1.21
C LEU A 319 -13.26 8.85 -2.48
N GLY A 320 -13.13 8.23 -3.67
CA GLY A 320 -12.76 8.96 -4.89
C GLY A 320 -13.67 10.14 -5.24
N CYS A 321 -14.98 9.98 -5.11
CA CYS A 321 -15.94 11.07 -5.39
C CYS A 321 -15.86 12.21 -4.37
N THR A 322 -15.33 11.93 -3.17
CA THR A 322 -15.29 12.92 -2.08
C THR A 322 -14.32 14.08 -2.33
N GLU A 323 -13.47 13.96 -3.32
CA GLU A 323 -12.62 15.07 -3.78
C GLU A 323 -13.44 16.30 -4.19
N CYS A 324 -14.58 16.10 -4.86
CA CYS A 324 -15.34 17.20 -5.45
C CYS A 324 -16.61 17.60 -4.67
N HIS A 325 -17.21 16.65 -3.94
CA HIS A 325 -18.45 16.84 -3.18
C HIS A 325 -18.54 15.82 -2.04
N ASP A 326 -19.50 15.93 -1.13
CA ASP A 326 -19.70 14.88 -0.12
C ASP A 326 -20.19 13.60 -0.80
N HIS A 327 -19.83 12.43 -0.28
CA HIS A 327 -20.15 11.17 -0.90
C HIS A 327 -21.67 11.03 -1.06
N LYS A 328 -22.11 10.39 -2.15
CA LYS A 328 -23.54 10.33 -2.52
C LYS A 328 -24.36 9.37 -1.64
N PHE A 329 -23.72 8.32 -1.12
CA PHE A 329 -24.42 7.20 -0.43
C PHE A 329 -23.88 6.96 0.99
N ASP A 330 -22.57 6.83 1.13
CA ASP A 330 -21.86 6.71 2.40
C ASP A 330 -21.66 8.03 3.16
N PRO A 331 -21.47 7.99 4.49
CA PRO A 331 -21.36 9.16 5.34
C PRO A 331 -19.94 9.77 5.33
N PHE A 332 -19.35 9.91 4.15
CA PHE A 332 -18.03 10.52 3.96
C PHE A 332 -18.15 11.90 3.32
N THR A 333 -17.37 12.84 3.82
CA THR A 333 -17.39 14.23 3.38
C THR A 333 -16.16 14.56 2.54
N SER A 334 -16.21 15.66 1.81
CA SER A 334 -15.02 16.19 1.14
C SER A 334 -13.91 16.56 2.13
N ARG A 335 -14.28 16.98 3.34
CA ARG A 335 -13.31 17.19 4.42
C ARG A 335 -12.56 15.89 4.77
N ASP A 336 -13.24 14.75 4.81
CA ASP A 336 -12.59 13.45 5.10
C ASP A 336 -11.56 13.10 4.03
N PHE A 337 -11.85 13.35 2.74
CA PHE A 337 -10.91 13.14 1.63
C PHE A 337 -9.58 13.88 1.85
N TYR A 338 -9.67 15.21 2.03
CA TYR A 338 -8.49 16.06 2.15
C TYR A 338 -7.77 15.85 3.49
N SER A 339 -8.50 15.54 4.55
CA SER A 339 -7.89 15.21 5.85
C SER A 339 -7.12 13.89 5.80
N LEU A 340 -7.66 12.87 5.12
CA LEU A 340 -6.91 11.63 4.87
C LEU A 340 -5.70 11.89 3.96
N GLY A 341 -5.85 12.74 2.94
CA GLY A 341 -4.75 13.17 2.07
C GLY A 341 -3.62 13.86 2.85
N ALA A 342 -3.93 14.64 3.88
CA ALA A 342 -2.95 15.39 4.66
C ALA A 342 -1.92 14.52 5.40
N PHE A 343 -2.15 13.20 5.55
CA PHE A 343 -1.12 12.26 6.01
C PHE A 343 0.05 12.11 5.03
N PHE A 344 -0.19 12.31 3.74
CA PHE A 344 0.80 12.16 2.67
C PHE A 344 1.45 13.48 2.24
N SER A 345 1.08 14.60 2.87
CA SER A 345 1.55 15.93 2.46
C SER A 345 3.03 16.17 2.77
N ASP A 346 3.67 15.26 3.49
CA ASP A 346 5.09 15.26 3.82
C ASP A 346 5.97 14.53 2.80
N LEU A 347 5.42 13.93 1.74
CA LEU A 347 6.22 13.19 0.76
C LEU A 347 7.05 14.11 -0.14
N GLU A 348 8.37 13.94 -0.13
CA GLU A 348 9.28 14.59 -1.08
C GLU A 348 9.22 13.86 -2.43
N GLU A 349 8.76 14.57 -3.45
CA GLU A 349 8.63 14.06 -4.81
C GLU A 349 8.74 15.18 -5.83
N THR A 350 9.14 14.82 -7.05
CA THR A 350 9.22 15.72 -8.20
C THR A 350 7.87 15.71 -8.91
N PRO A 351 7.06 16.78 -8.88
CA PRO A 351 5.71 16.75 -9.43
C PRO A 351 5.66 16.56 -10.95
N VAL A 352 6.62 17.14 -11.67
CA VAL A 352 6.76 17.02 -13.12
C VAL A 352 8.23 16.80 -13.43
N GLY A 353 8.56 15.69 -14.10
CA GLY A 353 9.93 15.35 -14.48
C GLY A 353 10.46 14.04 -13.89
N PRO A 354 11.76 13.77 -14.05
CA PRO A 354 12.37 12.53 -13.62
C PRO A 354 12.31 12.39 -12.09
N GLN A 355 11.88 11.21 -11.63
CA GLN A 355 11.83 10.88 -10.21
C GLN A 355 13.24 10.57 -9.68
N LYS A 356 13.51 10.98 -8.44
CA LYS A 356 14.77 10.69 -7.75
C LYS A 356 14.77 9.28 -7.16
N TYR A 357 15.69 8.45 -7.64
CA TYR A 357 15.94 7.11 -7.10
C TYR A 357 16.95 7.19 -5.94
N THR A 358 16.71 6.41 -4.90
CA THR A 358 17.58 6.34 -3.72
C THR A 358 18.47 5.09 -3.81
N PRO A 359 19.81 5.22 -3.68
CA PRO A 359 20.70 4.06 -3.55
C PRO A 359 20.42 3.29 -2.25
N LEU A 360 20.24 1.99 -2.36
CA LEU A 360 19.87 1.10 -1.26
C LEU A 360 20.82 -0.11 -1.22
N PRO A 361 22.11 0.10 -0.89
CA PRO A 361 23.08 -0.99 -0.84
C PRO A 361 22.71 -2.04 0.20
N THR A 362 23.05 -3.30 -0.08
CA THR A 362 23.03 -4.34 0.96
C THR A 362 24.10 -4.08 2.01
N THR A 363 23.96 -4.69 3.20
CA THR A 363 24.97 -4.60 4.26
C THR A 363 26.37 -4.99 3.76
N ALA A 364 26.46 -6.01 2.90
CA ALA A 364 27.71 -6.45 2.31
C ALA A 364 28.30 -5.41 1.32
N GLN A 365 27.45 -4.79 0.50
CA GLN A 365 27.87 -3.73 -0.44
C GLN A 365 28.37 -2.50 0.32
N GLN A 366 27.64 -2.07 1.36
CA GLN A 366 28.02 -0.93 2.18
C GLN A 366 29.33 -1.20 2.93
N ALA A 367 29.46 -2.36 3.58
CA ALA A 367 30.68 -2.75 4.29
C ALA A 367 31.92 -2.77 3.37
N LYS A 368 31.76 -3.18 2.10
CA LYS A 368 32.84 -3.16 1.10
C LYS A 368 33.29 -1.73 0.79
N VAL A 369 32.35 -0.79 0.63
CA VAL A 369 32.67 0.62 0.39
C VAL A 369 33.28 1.25 1.64
N ASP A 370 32.74 0.99 2.82
CA ASP A 370 33.26 1.54 4.08
C ASP A 370 34.69 1.07 4.35
N LYS A 371 35.00 -0.21 4.04
CA LYS A 371 36.37 -0.75 4.13
C LYS A 371 37.35 0.02 3.23
N LEU A 372 36.94 0.37 2.00
CA LEU A 372 37.78 1.14 1.08
C LEU A 372 37.90 2.61 1.53
N LYS A 373 36.81 3.22 2.01
CA LYS A 373 36.83 4.59 2.54
C LYS A 373 37.79 4.76 3.71
N LYS A 374 37.96 3.73 4.55
CA LYS A 374 38.94 3.73 5.64
C LYS A 374 40.40 3.82 5.19
N GLN A 375 40.71 3.50 3.92
CA GLN A 375 42.07 3.62 3.36
C GLN A 375 42.40 5.04 2.88
N ILE A 376 41.38 5.86 2.58
CA ILE A 376 41.56 7.26 2.13
C ILE A 376 42.38 8.08 3.14
N PRO A 377 42.01 8.18 4.43
CA PRO A 377 42.77 9.01 5.38
C PRO A 377 44.20 8.49 5.60
N VAL A 378 44.44 7.18 5.41
CA VAL A 378 45.79 6.60 5.51
C VAL A 378 46.66 7.10 4.36
N LEU A 379 46.16 7.03 3.13
CA LEU A 379 46.86 7.54 1.95
C LEU A 379 47.03 9.06 1.99
N GLU A 380 46.02 9.79 2.45
CA GLU A 380 46.11 11.25 2.63
C GLU A 380 47.14 11.62 3.71
N ALA A 381 47.28 10.83 4.79
CA ALA A 381 48.34 11.01 5.77
C ALA A 381 49.73 10.75 5.17
N VAL A 382 49.91 9.71 4.36
CA VAL A 382 51.16 9.45 3.64
C VAL A 382 51.54 10.64 2.74
N LEU A 383 50.58 11.18 1.99
CA LEU A 383 50.81 12.32 1.10
C LEU A 383 51.17 13.61 1.84
N ASN A 384 50.70 13.78 3.07
CA ASN A 384 50.91 14.99 3.87
C ASN A 384 52.10 14.88 4.85
N THR A 385 52.61 13.69 5.11
CA THR A 385 53.73 13.48 6.05
C THR A 385 55.04 13.95 5.43
N GLN A 386 55.75 14.86 6.12
CA GLN A 386 57.13 15.20 5.75
C GLN A 386 58.05 14.04 6.13
N THR A 387 58.97 13.67 5.24
CA THR A 387 59.99 12.65 5.52
C THR A 387 61.36 13.18 5.10
N PRO A 388 62.46 12.71 5.71
CA PRO A 388 63.81 13.13 5.31
C PRO A 388 64.07 12.92 3.81
N ALA A 389 63.58 11.82 3.25
CA ALA A 389 63.69 11.55 1.81
C ALA A 389 62.96 12.59 0.94
N LEU A 390 61.82 13.11 1.40
CA LEU A 390 61.10 14.19 0.72
C LEU A 390 61.80 15.54 0.90
N ASP A 391 62.43 15.79 2.04
CA ASP A 391 63.26 16.99 2.25
C ASP A 391 64.45 17.00 1.29
N ASP A 392 65.16 15.87 1.16
CA ASP A 392 66.29 15.71 0.26
C ASP A 392 65.87 15.84 -1.22
N ALA A 393 64.72 15.25 -1.59
CA ALA A 393 64.16 15.35 -2.93
C ALA A 393 63.71 16.78 -3.27
N LEU A 394 63.06 17.46 -2.33
CA LEU A 394 62.67 18.86 -2.47
C LEU A 394 63.90 19.75 -2.66
N ALA A 395 64.95 19.57 -1.86
CA ALA A 395 66.18 20.36 -1.99
C ALA A 395 66.83 20.19 -3.36
N ARG A 396 66.89 18.95 -3.89
CA ARG A 396 67.39 18.68 -5.25
C ARG A 396 66.54 19.36 -6.32
N TRP A 397 65.22 19.30 -6.20
CA TRP A 397 64.31 19.98 -7.12
C TRP A 397 64.47 21.51 -7.07
N GLU A 398 64.56 22.10 -5.86
CA GLU A 398 64.78 23.54 -5.69
C GLU A 398 66.11 23.99 -6.32
N SER A 399 67.19 23.21 -6.16
CA SER A 399 68.48 23.48 -6.81
C SER A 399 68.38 23.43 -8.34
N ALA A 400 67.73 22.41 -8.90
CA ALA A 400 67.53 22.30 -10.34
C ALA A 400 66.70 23.46 -10.92
N GLN A 401 65.68 23.93 -10.20
CA GLN A 401 64.92 25.11 -10.60
C GLN A 401 65.73 26.40 -10.51
N ALA A 402 66.60 26.54 -9.49
CA ALA A 402 67.47 27.70 -9.37
C ALA A 402 68.51 27.76 -10.50
N GLU A 403 69.09 26.63 -10.89
CA GLU A 403 69.97 26.52 -12.06
C GLU A 403 69.22 26.88 -13.34
N ARG A 404 67.99 26.38 -13.51
CA ARG A 404 67.12 26.71 -14.65
C ARG A 404 66.88 28.22 -14.76
N ILE A 405 66.46 28.85 -13.66
CA ILE A 405 66.21 30.30 -13.59
C ILE A 405 67.50 31.11 -13.85
N ALA A 406 68.66 30.63 -13.39
CA ALA A 406 69.95 31.28 -13.65
C ALA A 406 70.43 31.11 -15.11
N SER A 407 69.99 30.05 -15.79
CA SER A 407 70.31 29.73 -17.20
C SER A 407 69.30 30.29 -18.21
N GLU A 408 68.12 30.73 -17.77
CA GLU A 408 67.16 31.44 -18.62
C GLU A 408 67.74 32.81 -18.99
N PRO A 409 67.87 33.16 -20.29
CA PRO A 409 68.36 34.47 -20.68
C PRO A 409 67.43 35.54 -20.10
N SER A 410 68.00 36.59 -19.48
CA SER A 410 67.23 37.78 -19.12
C SER A 410 66.53 38.27 -20.39
N ALA A 411 65.21 38.47 -20.33
CA ALA A 411 64.42 39.03 -21.41
C ALA A 411 64.73 40.53 -21.62
N GLU A 412 65.97 40.82 -22.02
CA GLU A 412 66.43 42.07 -22.61
C GLU A 412 67.54 41.72 -23.62
N ALA A 413 67.15 41.10 -24.74
CA ALA A 413 67.80 41.20 -26.06
C ALA A 413 67.25 40.11 -26.98
N ASP A 414 66.37 40.48 -27.92
CA ASP A 414 66.61 40.28 -29.35
C ASP A 414 65.29 40.41 -30.14
N ALA A 415 65.11 41.62 -30.67
CA ALA A 415 64.30 41.85 -31.85
C ALA A 415 65.08 41.33 -33.07
N ASN A 416 65.07 40.01 -33.27
CA ASN A 416 65.22 39.44 -34.60
C ASN A 416 64.77 37.98 -34.60
N GLY A 417 63.73 37.70 -35.36
CA GLY A 417 63.11 36.39 -35.46
C GLY A 417 64.09 35.35 -36.00
N THR A 418 64.39 34.36 -35.17
CA THR A 418 64.77 33.02 -35.64
C THR A 418 64.34 32.02 -34.57
N GLU A 419 63.43 31.10 -34.91
CA GLU A 419 62.95 30.06 -34.01
C GLU A 419 64.08 29.06 -33.67
N PRO A 420 64.32 28.73 -32.39
CA PRO A 420 65.16 27.60 -32.04
C PRO A 420 64.36 26.29 -32.11
N ALA A 421 65.06 25.23 -32.56
CA ALA A 421 64.53 23.90 -32.80
C ALA A 421 63.89 23.26 -31.55
N VAL A 422 62.69 22.72 -31.74
CA VAL A 422 61.92 21.96 -30.74
C VAL A 422 62.61 20.61 -30.49
N SER A 423 63.04 20.36 -29.25
CA SER A 423 63.46 19.02 -28.80
C SER A 423 62.21 18.18 -28.45
N ASP A 424 62.05 17.02 -29.07
CA ASP A 424 60.92 16.07 -28.94
C ASP A 424 60.84 15.32 -27.58
N GLY A 425 61.30 15.93 -26.49
CA GLY A 425 61.18 15.37 -25.14
C GLY A 425 59.93 15.88 -24.43
N LYS A 426 58.97 14.99 -24.11
CA LYS A 426 57.87 15.31 -23.18
C LYS A 426 58.46 15.90 -21.88
N PRO A 427 58.01 17.07 -21.39
CA PRO A 427 58.53 17.65 -20.17
C PRO A 427 58.33 16.68 -18.99
N THR A 428 59.41 16.32 -18.30
CA THR A 428 59.32 15.66 -16.98
C THR A 428 58.80 16.67 -15.95
N ALA A 429 58.30 16.23 -14.80
CA ALA A 429 57.80 17.12 -13.74
C ALA A 429 58.86 18.15 -13.26
N ASP A 430 60.15 17.88 -13.48
CA ASP A 430 61.26 18.79 -13.19
C ASP A 430 61.45 19.92 -14.24
N SER A 431 60.77 19.84 -15.38
CA SER A 431 60.95 20.76 -16.53
C SER A 431 59.76 21.68 -16.81
N ALA A 432 58.66 21.55 -16.05
CA ALA A 432 57.50 22.44 -16.18
C ALA A 432 57.68 23.72 -15.35
N ALA A 433 57.36 24.89 -15.93
CA ALA A 433 57.42 26.17 -15.23
C ALA A 433 56.47 26.16 -14.01
N PRO A 434 56.97 26.49 -12.80
CA PRO A 434 56.16 26.46 -11.60
C PRO A 434 55.09 27.57 -11.62
N PRO A 435 53.96 27.42 -10.90
CA PRO A 435 52.94 28.46 -10.77
C PRO A 435 53.54 29.80 -10.33
N LYS A 436 52.99 30.93 -10.80
CA LYS A 436 53.55 32.28 -10.58
C LYS A 436 54.03 32.54 -9.14
N LYS A 437 53.19 32.22 -8.15
CA LYS A 437 53.50 32.36 -6.72
C LYS A 437 54.66 31.47 -6.25
N THR A 438 54.77 30.26 -6.79
CA THR A 438 55.87 29.33 -6.51
C THR A 438 57.17 29.82 -7.18
N GLY A 439 57.09 30.34 -8.41
CA GLY A 439 58.22 30.95 -9.12
C GLY A 439 58.79 32.18 -8.41
N GLU A 440 57.93 33.06 -7.88
CA GLU A 440 58.32 34.21 -7.07
C GLU A 440 59.09 33.80 -5.80
N ILE A 441 58.71 32.69 -5.17
CA ILE A 441 59.44 32.17 -3.99
C ILE A 441 60.77 31.53 -4.40
N LEU A 442 60.81 30.83 -5.54
CA LEU A 442 62.04 30.21 -6.06
C LEU A 442 63.12 31.24 -6.42
N ALA A 443 62.73 32.46 -6.83
CA ALA A 443 63.64 33.57 -7.09
C ALA A 443 64.30 34.15 -5.82
N VAL A 444 63.75 33.88 -4.62
CA VAL A 444 64.39 34.25 -3.35
C VAL A 444 65.50 33.24 -3.03
N PRO A 445 66.74 33.68 -2.73
CA PRO A 445 67.83 32.78 -2.34
C PRO A 445 67.43 31.87 -1.18
N LEU A 446 67.80 30.58 -1.25
CA LEU A 446 67.40 29.55 -0.28
C LEU A 446 67.61 30.00 1.18
N ALA A 447 68.75 30.63 1.49
CA ALA A 447 69.11 31.12 2.82
C ALA A 447 68.24 32.28 3.33
N LYS A 448 67.48 32.95 2.45
CA LYS A 448 66.62 34.11 2.76
C LYS A 448 65.13 33.77 2.73
N ARG A 449 64.75 32.53 2.40
CA ARG A 449 63.34 32.10 2.37
C ARG A 449 62.79 31.99 3.80
N SER A 450 61.62 32.56 4.04
CA SER A 450 60.88 32.42 5.30
C SER A 450 60.37 30.98 5.49
N ASP A 451 60.00 30.62 6.72
CA ASP A 451 59.43 29.30 6.99
C ASP A 451 58.11 29.06 6.25
N GLU A 452 57.32 30.11 6.05
CA GLU A 452 56.06 30.04 5.29
C GLU A 452 56.31 29.81 3.79
N GLN A 453 57.37 30.41 3.25
CA GLN A 453 57.82 30.18 1.87
C GLN A 453 58.30 28.74 1.66
N LYS A 454 59.08 28.20 2.61
CA LYS A 454 59.54 26.80 2.59
C LYS A 454 58.36 25.83 2.67
N LYS A 455 57.39 26.08 3.57
CA LYS A 455 56.16 25.28 3.66
C LYS A 455 55.35 25.32 2.37
N THR A 456 55.22 26.49 1.74
CA THR A 456 54.52 26.65 0.46
C THR A 456 55.17 25.83 -0.65
N LEU A 457 56.51 25.87 -0.76
CA LEU A 457 57.26 25.08 -1.74
C LEU A 457 57.15 23.58 -1.46
N ALA A 458 57.30 23.16 -0.20
CA ALA A 458 57.16 21.76 0.20
C ALA A 458 55.74 21.22 -0.04
N ALA A 459 54.70 22.04 0.14
CA ALA A 459 53.32 21.67 -0.17
C ALA A 459 53.11 21.55 -1.68
N HIS A 460 53.66 22.49 -2.46
CA HIS A 460 53.59 22.45 -3.91
C HIS A 460 54.31 21.22 -4.49
N TYR A 461 55.55 20.96 -4.07
CA TYR A 461 56.36 19.83 -4.54
C TYR A 461 55.66 18.49 -4.34
N ARG A 462 55.03 18.27 -3.18
CA ARG A 462 54.27 17.04 -2.89
C ARG A 462 53.16 16.73 -3.91
N THR A 463 52.62 17.73 -4.59
CA THR A 463 51.57 17.51 -5.61
C THR A 463 52.07 16.74 -6.84
N PHE A 464 53.37 16.78 -7.12
CA PHE A 464 53.99 16.09 -8.27
C PHE A 464 55.23 15.24 -7.91
N ALA A 465 55.72 15.28 -6.66
CA ALA A 465 56.89 14.54 -6.17
C ALA A 465 56.87 13.05 -6.60
N PRO A 466 57.90 12.53 -7.28
CA PRO A 466 57.96 11.14 -7.73
C PRO A 466 57.80 10.12 -6.60
N GLU A 467 58.33 10.40 -5.42
CA GLU A 467 58.28 9.56 -4.21
C GLU A 467 56.84 9.31 -3.75
N LEU A 468 55.94 10.25 -4.02
CA LEU A 468 54.52 10.17 -3.68
C LEU A 468 53.64 9.72 -4.87
N ALA A 469 54.22 9.45 -6.04
CA ALA A 469 53.45 9.11 -7.25
C ALA A 469 52.61 7.84 -7.08
N ALA A 470 53.15 6.81 -6.41
CA ALA A 470 52.43 5.57 -6.13
C ALA A 470 51.22 5.83 -5.21
N ALA A 471 51.42 6.55 -4.09
CA ALA A 471 50.35 6.88 -3.15
C ALA A 471 49.27 7.79 -3.77
N ARG A 472 49.65 8.78 -4.60
CA ARG A 472 48.70 9.63 -5.34
C ARG A 472 47.87 8.81 -6.32
N LYS A 473 48.53 7.93 -7.10
CA LYS A 473 47.85 7.04 -8.03
C LYS A 473 46.88 6.11 -7.30
N GLU A 474 47.32 5.48 -6.21
CA GLU A 474 46.49 4.60 -5.40
C GLU A 474 45.27 5.34 -4.82
N LEU A 475 45.43 6.58 -4.36
CA LEU A 475 44.33 7.40 -3.85
C LEU A 475 43.29 7.72 -4.95
N VAL A 476 43.75 8.06 -6.15
CA VAL A 476 42.86 8.29 -7.31
C VAL A 476 42.13 7.01 -7.70
N ASP A 477 42.86 5.89 -7.83
CA ASP A 477 42.29 4.59 -8.19
C ASP A 477 41.29 4.10 -7.13
N LEU A 478 41.57 4.33 -5.85
CA LEU A 478 40.69 4.01 -4.73
C LEU A 478 39.41 4.84 -4.77
N LYS A 479 39.51 6.17 -4.96
CA LYS A 479 38.35 7.06 -5.06
C LYS A 479 37.47 6.69 -6.26
N GLU A 480 38.07 6.39 -7.41
CA GLU A 480 37.35 5.92 -8.60
C GLU A 480 36.74 4.53 -8.39
N ARG A 481 37.41 3.63 -7.67
CA ARG A 481 36.85 2.32 -7.30
C ARG A 481 35.63 2.46 -6.38
N ILE A 482 35.70 3.32 -5.37
CA ILE A 482 34.56 3.61 -4.47
C ILE A 482 33.39 4.15 -5.29
N LYS A 483 33.64 5.16 -6.12
CA LYS A 483 32.62 5.76 -7.00
C LYS A 483 31.97 4.74 -7.92
N ARG A 484 32.74 3.84 -8.52
CA ARG A 484 32.20 2.73 -9.34
C ARG A 484 31.32 1.78 -8.53
N LEU A 485 31.70 1.44 -7.30
CA LEU A 485 30.91 0.58 -6.41
C LEU A 485 29.61 1.26 -5.98
N GLU A 486 29.66 2.53 -5.58
CA GLU A 486 28.48 3.30 -5.18
C GLU A 486 27.51 3.51 -6.35
N LYS A 487 28.02 3.75 -7.57
CA LYS A 487 27.20 3.83 -8.79
C LYS A 487 26.50 2.50 -9.13
N ALA A 488 27.05 1.37 -8.69
CA ALA A 488 26.48 0.04 -8.89
C ALA A 488 25.52 -0.39 -7.78
N PHE A 489 25.25 0.46 -6.77
CA PHE A 489 24.25 0.16 -5.76
C PHE A 489 22.86 0.03 -6.40
N PRO A 490 22.07 -0.98 -6.00
CA PRO A 490 20.69 -1.07 -6.46
C PRO A 490 19.94 0.17 -5.94
N THR A 491 19.07 0.72 -6.78
CA THR A 491 18.29 1.91 -6.46
C THR A 491 16.81 1.60 -6.48
N SER A 492 16.02 2.38 -5.75
CA SER A 492 14.55 2.30 -5.80
C SER A 492 13.92 3.65 -5.50
N LEU A 493 12.66 3.80 -5.89
CA LEU A 493 11.82 4.87 -5.38
C LEU A 493 11.41 4.53 -3.95
N VAL A 494 11.64 5.47 -3.03
CA VAL A 494 11.28 5.35 -1.62
C VAL A 494 10.52 6.60 -1.20
N SER A 495 9.76 6.50 -0.11
CA SER A 495 9.26 7.68 0.56
C SER A 495 10.41 8.42 1.22
N VAL A 496 10.41 9.74 1.08
CA VAL A 496 11.32 10.63 1.79
C VAL A 496 10.47 11.73 2.40
N ARG A 497 10.72 12.03 3.66
CA ARG A 497 9.94 13.01 4.42
C ARG A 497 10.51 14.42 4.25
N LEU A 498 9.64 15.35 3.88
CA LEU A 498 9.89 16.79 3.94
C LEU A 498 10.00 17.26 5.40
N ALA A 499 10.91 18.20 5.65
CA ALA A 499 11.06 18.84 6.96
C ALA A 499 9.77 19.55 7.41
N LYS A 500 9.07 20.20 6.47
CA LYS A 500 7.75 20.81 6.67
C LYS A 500 6.75 20.20 5.69
N PRO A 501 5.69 19.52 6.17
CA PRO A 501 4.62 19.02 5.30
C PRO A 501 3.95 20.16 4.53
N ARG A 502 3.48 19.86 3.31
CA ARG A 502 2.69 20.80 2.52
C ARG A 502 1.34 21.06 3.21
N THR A 503 0.85 22.30 3.08
CA THR A 503 -0.50 22.66 3.48
C THR A 503 -1.50 21.93 2.57
N VAL A 504 -2.55 21.37 3.17
CA VAL A 504 -3.67 20.76 2.44
C VAL A 504 -4.94 21.53 2.75
N ARG A 505 -5.70 21.83 1.70
CA ARG A 505 -6.97 22.56 1.75
C ARG A 505 -8.07 21.71 1.12
N ILE A 506 -9.30 21.93 1.56
CA ILE A 506 -10.46 21.41 0.83
C ILE A 506 -10.55 22.20 -0.48
N LEU A 507 -10.37 21.56 -1.63
CA LEU A 507 -10.42 22.25 -2.92
C LEU A 507 -11.88 22.29 -3.40
N PRO A 508 -12.47 23.48 -3.64
CA PRO A 508 -13.81 23.55 -4.17
C PRO A 508 -13.94 22.79 -5.50
N ARG A 509 -14.78 21.75 -5.51
CA ARG A 509 -14.99 20.87 -6.68
C ARG A 509 -13.69 20.21 -7.19
N GLY A 510 -12.71 19.99 -6.32
CA GLY A 510 -11.41 19.45 -6.72
C GLY A 510 -10.53 20.41 -7.51
N ASN A 511 -10.91 21.70 -7.64
CA ASN A 511 -10.16 22.66 -8.43
C ASN A 511 -8.85 23.07 -7.71
N TRP A 512 -7.72 22.56 -8.18
CA TRP A 512 -6.40 22.86 -7.62
C TRP A 512 -5.98 24.33 -7.71
N GLN A 513 -6.62 25.12 -8.58
CA GLN A 513 -6.38 26.56 -8.69
C GLN A 513 -7.12 27.35 -7.61
N ASP A 514 -8.19 26.79 -7.05
CA ASP A 514 -9.01 27.44 -6.03
C ASP A 514 -8.54 27.04 -4.62
N GLU A 515 -7.86 27.96 -3.95
CA GLU A 515 -7.37 27.79 -2.58
C GLU A 515 -8.29 28.41 -1.52
N SER A 516 -9.50 28.84 -1.89
CA SER A 516 -10.43 29.51 -0.97
C SER A 516 -10.94 28.61 0.15
N GLY A 517 -10.89 27.29 -0.03
CA GLY A 517 -11.34 26.34 0.98
C GLY A 517 -10.43 26.26 2.21
N PRO A 518 -10.97 25.78 3.34
CA PRO A 518 -10.27 25.76 4.62
C PRO A 518 -9.10 24.77 4.61
N GLU A 519 -8.06 25.10 5.37
CA GLU A 519 -6.99 24.15 5.68
C GLU A 519 -7.50 23.00 6.54
N VAL A 520 -6.93 21.82 6.32
CA VAL A 520 -7.25 20.60 7.08
C VAL A 520 -6.00 19.97 7.65
N GLN A 521 -6.18 19.33 8.81
CA GLN A 521 -5.14 18.54 9.47
C GLN A 521 -5.32 17.05 9.14
N PRO A 522 -4.24 16.25 9.20
CA PRO A 522 -4.32 14.81 9.01
C PRO A 522 -5.25 14.18 10.06
N THR A 523 -6.30 13.53 9.58
CA THR A 523 -7.17 12.67 10.38
C THR A 523 -7.85 11.65 9.47
N VAL A 524 -8.30 10.55 10.05
CA VAL A 524 -9.09 9.53 9.34
C VAL A 524 -10.54 10.00 9.22
N PRO A 525 -11.35 9.39 8.33
CA PRO A 525 -12.74 9.81 8.18
C PRO A 525 -13.47 9.85 9.53
N ALA A 526 -14.21 10.92 9.81
CA ALA A 526 -14.74 11.22 11.15
C ALA A 526 -15.57 10.06 11.75
N ARG A 527 -16.23 9.27 10.90
CA ARG A 527 -17.00 8.09 11.29
C ARG A 527 -16.16 6.93 11.85
N LEU A 528 -14.87 6.87 11.54
CA LEU A 528 -13.99 5.77 11.90
C LEU A 528 -13.02 6.10 13.04
N LYS A 529 -13.05 7.35 13.56
CA LYS A 529 -12.31 7.89 14.72
C LYS A 529 -10.81 7.54 14.77
N LEU A 530 -9.97 8.58 14.80
CA LEU A 530 -8.56 8.44 15.16
C LEU A 530 -8.39 8.68 16.66
N ALA A 531 -7.43 8.00 17.28
CA ALA A 531 -7.02 8.35 18.64
C ALA A 531 -6.46 9.78 18.67
N ASP A 532 -6.79 10.55 19.71
CA ASP A 532 -6.28 11.91 19.86
C ASP A 532 -4.76 11.89 20.04
N THR A 533 -4.06 12.81 19.38
CA THR A 533 -2.62 12.99 19.48
C THR A 533 -2.32 14.43 19.91
N GLU A 534 -1.33 14.63 20.79
CA GLU A 534 -0.95 15.97 21.28
C GLU A 534 -0.32 16.85 20.18
N SER A 535 0.11 16.24 19.08
CA SER A 535 0.79 16.91 17.96
C SER A 535 0.19 16.47 16.64
N ARG A 536 0.43 17.22 15.55
CA ARG A 536 -0.06 16.89 14.22
C ARG A 536 0.25 15.43 13.86
N ALA A 537 -0.78 14.66 13.55
CA ALA A 537 -0.64 13.27 13.14
C ALA A 537 0.30 13.09 11.93
N LYS A 538 1.01 11.97 11.91
CA LYS A 538 2.01 11.56 10.94
C LYS A 538 1.50 10.37 10.14
N ARG A 539 2.18 10.06 9.03
CA ARG A 539 1.84 8.90 8.20
C ARG A 539 1.99 7.58 8.95
N SER A 540 2.91 7.49 9.93
CA SER A 540 2.99 6.38 10.89
C SER A 540 1.72 6.20 11.72
N ASP A 541 1.07 7.30 12.14
CA ASP A 541 -0.16 7.20 12.94
C ASP A 541 -1.33 6.67 12.08
N LEU A 542 -1.40 7.06 10.81
CA LEU A 542 -2.33 6.45 9.84
C LEU A 542 -2.02 4.96 9.68
N ALA A 543 -0.75 4.60 9.49
CA ALA A 543 -0.35 3.22 9.27
C ALA A 543 -0.70 2.31 10.45
N ASP A 544 -0.54 2.83 11.67
CA ASP A 544 -0.90 2.17 12.91
C ASP A 544 -2.42 2.00 13.05
N TRP A 545 -3.17 3.05 12.71
CA TRP A 545 -4.63 3.04 12.77
C TRP A 545 -5.26 2.10 11.73
N VAL A 546 -4.73 2.03 10.51
CA VAL A 546 -5.28 1.17 9.44
C VAL A 546 -5.38 -0.28 9.91
N VAL A 547 -4.45 -0.74 10.75
CA VAL A 547 -4.39 -2.12 11.26
C VAL A 547 -4.75 -2.21 12.75
N SER A 548 -5.36 -1.16 13.30
CA SER A 548 -5.91 -1.16 14.66
C SER A 548 -7.20 -1.98 14.74
N LYS A 549 -7.49 -2.54 15.92
CA LYS A 549 -8.79 -3.15 16.24
C LYS A 549 -9.94 -2.13 16.19
N ASP A 550 -9.64 -0.85 16.31
CA ASP A 550 -10.63 0.24 16.21
C ASP A 550 -11.05 0.52 14.77
N ASN A 551 -10.27 0.11 13.77
CA ASN A 551 -10.66 0.16 12.38
C ASN A 551 -11.45 -1.12 12.01
N PRO A 552 -12.77 -1.04 11.81
CA PRO A 552 -13.59 -2.22 11.59
C PRO A 552 -13.46 -2.82 10.18
N LEU A 553 -12.73 -2.16 9.27
CA LEU A 553 -12.71 -2.49 7.85
C LEU A 553 -11.56 -3.41 7.48
N THR A 554 -10.33 -3.09 7.88
CA THR A 554 -9.14 -3.70 7.27
C THR A 554 -9.03 -5.21 7.43
N ALA A 555 -9.33 -5.74 8.61
CA ALA A 555 -9.35 -7.19 8.80
C ALA A 555 -10.43 -7.87 7.94
N ARG A 556 -11.64 -7.31 7.87
CA ARG A 556 -12.74 -7.83 7.04
C ARG A 556 -12.39 -7.78 5.56
N VAL A 557 -11.83 -6.67 5.09
CA VAL A 557 -11.41 -6.49 3.70
C VAL A 557 -10.35 -7.52 3.35
N MET A 558 -9.31 -7.67 4.18
CA MET A 558 -8.22 -8.61 3.92
C MET A 558 -8.74 -10.05 3.84
N VAL A 559 -9.51 -10.52 4.82
CA VAL A 559 -10.03 -11.90 4.80
C VAL A 559 -11.04 -12.12 3.67
N ASN A 560 -11.83 -11.11 3.28
CA ASN A 560 -12.74 -11.20 2.14
C ASN A 560 -11.99 -11.34 0.81
N ARG A 561 -10.85 -10.65 0.67
CA ARG A 561 -9.95 -10.77 -0.48
C ARG A 561 -9.27 -12.14 -0.53
N LEU A 562 -8.74 -12.63 0.61
CA LEU A 562 -8.19 -14.00 0.70
C LEU A 562 -9.24 -15.07 0.39
N TRP A 563 -10.46 -14.86 0.88
CA TRP A 563 -11.61 -15.71 0.57
C TRP A 563 -11.88 -15.72 -0.94
N ALA A 564 -11.91 -14.55 -1.60
CA ALA A 564 -12.10 -14.46 -3.04
C ALA A 564 -11.01 -15.22 -3.84
N LEU A 565 -9.75 -15.22 -3.38
CA LEU A 565 -8.68 -16.00 -4.00
C LEU A 565 -8.92 -17.51 -3.91
N CYS A 566 -9.58 -18.00 -2.86
CA CYS A 566 -9.83 -19.42 -2.62
C CYS A 566 -11.20 -19.93 -3.12
N PHE A 567 -12.17 -19.02 -3.31
CA PHE A 567 -13.56 -19.36 -3.64
C PHE A 567 -14.07 -18.67 -4.92
N GLY A 568 -13.24 -17.84 -5.57
CA GLY A 568 -13.55 -17.11 -6.79
C GLY A 568 -14.48 -15.91 -6.62
N ARG A 569 -14.97 -15.66 -5.40
CA ARG A 569 -15.86 -14.56 -5.03
C ARG A 569 -15.72 -14.26 -3.54
N GLY A 570 -15.74 -13.00 -3.15
CA GLY A 570 -15.81 -12.61 -1.74
C GLY A 570 -17.14 -12.97 -1.08
N LEU A 571 -17.13 -13.05 0.26
CA LEU A 571 -18.33 -13.10 1.07
C LEU A 571 -19.17 -11.83 0.89
N ALA A 572 -18.52 -10.66 0.79
CA ALA A 572 -19.11 -9.39 0.38
C ALA A 572 -18.55 -8.94 -0.97
N MET A 573 -19.38 -8.30 -1.80
CA MET A 573 -19.00 -7.83 -3.14
C MET A 573 -19.60 -6.45 -3.46
N PRO A 574 -18.92 -5.62 -4.29
CA PRO A 574 -17.61 -5.89 -4.89
C PRO A 574 -16.49 -5.83 -3.83
N LEU A 575 -15.27 -6.30 -4.18
CA LEU A 575 -14.18 -6.45 -3.20
C LEU A 575 -13.61 -5.10 -2.71
N ASP A 576 -13.93 -4.02 -3.40
CA ASP A 576 -13.45 -2.66 -3.21
C ASP A 576 -14.54 -1.69 -2.71
N ASP A 577 -15.76 -2.18 -2.47
CA ASP A 577 -16.86 -1.38 -1.90
C ASP A 577 -17.63 -2.15 -0.81
N PHE A 578 -17.32 -1.82 0.44
CA PHE A 578 -18.01 -2.25 1.66
C PHE A 578 -18.97 -1.18 2.17
N GLY A 579 -19.19 -0.11 1.41
CA GLY A 579 -20.14 0.96 1.68
C GLY A 579 -21.56 0.60 1.24
N ALA A 580 -22.38 1.63 1.10
CA ALA A 580 -23.81 1.50 0.84
C ALA A 580 -24.15 1.08 -0.61
N GLN A 581 -23.18 1.09 -1.53
CA GLN A 581 -23.32 0.58 -2.90
C GLN A 581 -22.82 -0.88 -3.03
N GLY A 582 -22.10 -1.38 -2.02
CA GLY A 582 -21.74 -2.79 -1.90
C GLY A 582 -22.92 -3.67 -1.46
N THR A 583 -22.72 -4.98 -1.54
CA THR A 583 -23.67 -5.99 -1.04
C THR A 583 -23.27 -6.46 0.36
N PRO A 584 -24.25 -6.66 1.27
CA PRO A 584 -23.97 -7.29 2.56
C PRO A 584 -23.31 -8.65 2.38
N PRO A 585 -22.43 -9.07 3.32
CA PRO A 585 -21.79 -10.37 3.25
C PRO A 585 -22.82 -11.49 3.28
N THR A 586 -22.60 -12.54 2.46
CA THR A 586 -23.48 -13.73 2.45
C THR A 586 -23.44 -14.48 3.77
N HIS A 587 -22.32 -14.39 4.49
CA HIS A 587 -22.10 -14.99 5.81
C HIS A 587 -21.49 -13.93 6.74
N PRO A 588 -22.29 -13.01 7.32
CA PRO A 588 -21.78 -11.90 8.13
C PRO A 588 -20.98 -12.38 9.35
N GLU A 589 -21.50 -13.37 10.08
CA GLU A 589 -20.80 -13.90 11.26
C GLU A 589 -19.49 -14.61 10.92
N LEU A 590 -19.43 -15.28 9.76
CA LEU A 590 -18.19 -15.91 9.29
C LEU A 590 -17.14 -14.85 8.91
N LEU A 591 -17.56 -13.77 8.26
CA LEU A 591 -16.66 -12.66 7.90
C LEU A 591 -16.06 -12.03 9.16
N ASP A 592 -16.89 -11.73 10.17
CA ASP A 592 -16.45 -11.20 11.45
C ASP A 592 -15.55 -12.18 12.20
N TRP A 593 -15.92 -13.46 12.24
CA TRP A 593 -15.10 -14.49 12.87
C TRP A 593 -13.72 -14.62 12.23
N LEU A 594 -13.64 -14.62 10.89
CA LEU A 594 -12.37 -14.64 10.15
C LEU A 594 -11.55 -13.37 10.41
N ALA A 595 -12.19 -12.20 10.42
CA ALA A 595 -11.51 -10.93 10.69
C ALA A 595 -10.93 -10.89 12.11
N ALA A 596 -11.71 -11.30 13.12
CA ALA A 596 -11.24 -11.43 14.50
C ALA A 596 -10.11 -12.47 14.62
N ASP A 597 -10.27 -13.62 13.96
CA ASP A 597 -9.27 -14.69 13.95
C ASP A 597 -7.94 -14.24 13.32
N LEU A 598 -7.96 -13.46 12.24
CA LEU A 598 -6.74 -12.89 11.63
C LEU A 598 -6.02 -11.97 12.62
N MET A 599 -6.74 -11.04 13.25
CA MET A 599 -6.14 -10.11 14.21
C MET A 599 -5.60 -10.82 15.47
N ASP A 600 -6.35 -11.79 16.01
CA ASP A 600 -5.98 -12.51 17.23
C ASP A 600 -4.78 -13.46 17.02
N HIS A 601 -4.47 -13.82 15.77
CA HIS A 601 -3.30 -14.62 15.42
C HIS A 601 -2.19 -13.79 14.76
N GLY A 602 -2.08 -12.52 15.14
CA GLY A 602 -0.95 -11.67 14.75
C GLY A 602 -0.88 -11.42 13.25
N TRP A 603 -2.02 -11.28 12.58
CA TRP A 603 -2.09 -10.93 11.16
C TRP A 603 -1.37 -11.94 10.24
N ASP A 604 -1.35 -13.22 10.63
CA ASP A 604 -0.72 -14.32 9.90
C ASP A 604 -1.53 -14.73 8.65
N ILE A 605 -1.04 -14.34 7.47
CA ILE A 605 -1.69 -14.60 6.19
C ILE A 605 -1.58 -16.08 5.79
N LYS A 606 -0.42 -16.73 5.95
CA LYS A 606 -0.28 -18.16 5.60
C LYS A 606 -1.16 -19.05 6.47
N ARG A 607 -1.31 -18.74 7.76
CA ARG A 607 -2.24 -19.43 8.67
C ARG A 607 -3.68 -19.26 8.19
N THR A 608 -4.08 -18.04 7.83
CA THR A 608 -5.43 -17.76 7.32
C THR A 608 -5.68 -18.50 6.01
N MET A 609 -4.74 -18.48 5.06
CA MET A 609 -4.81 -19.26 3.83
C MET A 609 -4.94 -20.76 4.10
N LYS A 610 -4.13 -21.31 5.03
CA LYS A 610 -4.22 -22.71 5.45
C LYS A 610 -5.60 -23.04 6.03
N LEU A 611 -6.15 -22.18 6.88
CA LEU A 611 -7.48 -22.34 7.47
C LEU A 611 -8.57 -22.39 6.39
N LEU A 612 -8.52 -21.48 5.41
CA LEU A 612 -9.46 -21.45 4.28
C LEU A 612 -9.39 -22.73 3.45
N VAL A 613 -8.20 -23.11 2.96
CA VAL A 613 -8.05 -24.24 2.01
C VAL A 613 -8.20 -25.62 2.67
N THR A 614 -8.09 -25.71 3.99
CA THR A 614 -8.32 -26.96 4.73
C THR A 614 -9.77 -27.15 5.17
N SER A 615 -10.65 -26.17 4.94
CA SER A 615 -12.08 -26.29 5.21
C SER A 615 -12.75 -27.35 4.34
N GLY A 616 -13.79 -27.99 4.86
CA GLY A 616 -14.69 -28.83 4.09
C GLY A 616 -15.33 -28.03 2.94
N ALA A 617 -15.71 -26.78 3.20
CA ALA A 617 -16.27 -25.86 2.23
C ALA A 617 -15.39 -25.70 0.99
N TYR A 618 -14.08 -25.51 1.16
CA TYR A 618 -13.12 -25.40 0.06
C TYR A 618 -12.90 -26.72 -0.68
N ARG A 619 -12.92 -27.86 0.03
CA ARG A 619 -12.67 -29.20 -0.52
C ARG A 619 -13.85 -29.79 -1.30
N GLN A 620 -15.01 -29.15 -1.28
CA GLN A 620 -16.19 -29.56 -2.05
C GLN A 620 -15.88 -29.71 -3.55
N SER A 621 -16.63 -30.62 -4.18
CA SER A 621 -16.75 -30.68 -5.63
C SER A 621 -17.46 -29.43 -6.15
N SER A 622 -17.12 -29.03 -7.37
CA SER A 622 -17.85 -27.97 -8.08
C SER A 622 -19.07 -28.50 -8.85
N ILE A 623 -19.47 -29.76 -8.61
CA ILE A 623 -20.66 -30.41 -9.15
C ILE A 623 -21.74 -30.41 -8.07
N ALA A 624 -22.91 -29.85 -8.36
CA ALA A 624 -24.09 -29.88 -7.51
C ALA A 624 -25.31 -30.36 -8.30
N ASP A 625 -26.35 -30.78 -7.58
CA ASP A 625 -27.63 -31.16 -8.19
C ASP A 625 -28.38 -29.98 -8.81
N ALA A 626 -29.34 -30.29 -9.69
CA ALA A 626 -30.11 -29.28 -10.42
C ALA A 626 -30.92 -28.36 -9.48
N LYS A 627 -31.41 -28.88 -8.35
CA LYS A 627 -32.17 -28.12 -7.36
C LYS A 627 -31.30 -27.01 -6.75
N THR A 628 -30.08 -27.35 -6.36
CA THR A 628 -29.10 -26.44 -5.75
C THR A 628 -28.59 -25.42 -6.76
N LEU A 629 -28.34 -25.83 -8.01
CA LEU A 629 -27.96 -24.91 -9.08
C LEU A 629 -29.06 -23.89 -9.42
N ALA A 630 -30.32 -24.31 -9.42
CA ALA A 630 -31.45 -23.43 -9.68
C ALA A 630 -31.71 -22.45 -8.52
N ALA A 631 -31.58 -22.91 -7.27
CA ALA A 631 -31.83 -22.10 -6.09
C ALA A 631 -30.70 -21.10 -5.78
N ASP A 632 -29.45 -21.48 -6.04
CA ASP A 632 -28.27 -20.65 -5.79
C ASP A 632 -27.26 -20.75 -6.95
N PRO A 633 -27.57 -20.13 -8.11
CA PRO A 633 -26.72 -20.19 -9.30
C PRO A 633 -25.35 -19.53 -9.08
N LEU A 634 -25.29 -18.53 -8.20
CA LEU A 634 -24.07 -17.79 -7.86
C LEU A 634 -23.26 -18.40 -6.71
N ASN A 635 -23.71 -19.53 -6.15
CA ASN A 635 -23.05 -20.23 -5.04
C ASN A 635 -22.85 -19.35 -3.78
N LYS A 636 -23.78 -18.44 -3.50
CA LYS A 636 -23.76 -17.56 -2.33
C LYS A 636 -23.84 -18.34 -1.02
N TRP A 637 -24.48 -19.51 -1.00
CA TRP A 637 -24.65 -20.37 0.17
C TRP A 637 -23.50 -21.36 0.36
N LEU A 638 -22.56 -21.42 -0.60
CA LEU A 638 -21.38 -22.29 -0.55
C LEU A 638 -21.70 -23.79 -0.47
N ALA A 639 -22.77 -24.21 -1.16
CA ALA A 639 -23.20 -25.61 -1.26
C ALA A 639 -22.27 -26.47 -2.13
N ARG A 640 -21.30 -25.85 -2.80
CA ARG A 640 -20.31 -26.45 -3.68
C ARG A 640 -19.08 -25.56 -3.72
N GLN A 641 -17.99 -26.03 -4.34
CA GLN A 641 -16.90 -25.12 -4.71
C GLN A 641 -17.25 -24.36 -6.00
N GLY A 642 -16.81 -23.12 -6.11
CA GLY A 642 -16.97 -22.30 -7.31
C GLY A 642 -16.23 -22.84 -8.54
N ARG A 643 -16.54 -22.26 -9.69
CA ARG A 643 -15.82 -22.43 -10.95
C ARG A 643 -15.50 -21.05 -11.48
N TRP A 644 -14.22 -20.72 -11.60
CA TRP A 644 -13.77 -19.46 -12.17
C TRP A 644 -12.64 -19.71 -13.17
N ARG A 645 -12.45 -18.76 -14.07
CA ARG A 645 -11.35 -18.81 -15.03
C ARG A 645 -10.07 -18.39 -14.31
N LEU A 646 -8.96 -19.02 -14.69
CA LEU A 646 -7.65 -18.52 -14.29
C LEU A 646 -7.36 -17.23 -15.07
N ASP A 647 -6.73 -16.28 -14.41
CA ASP A 647 -6.28 -15.05 -15.04
C ASP A 647 -5.20 -15.37 -16.08
N ALA A 648 -5.08 -14.54 -17.12
CA ALA A 648 -4.18 -14.82 -18.25
C ALA A 648 -2.72 -14.89 -17.79
N GLU A 649 -2.37 -14.11 -16.78
CA GLU A 649 -1.07 -14.01 -16.13
C GLU A 649 -0.66 -15.33 -15.46
N MET A 650 -1.61 -16.18 -15.07
CA MET A 650 -1.33 -17.50 -14.46
C MET A 650 -1.09 -18.61 -15.49
N VAL A 651 -1.41 -18.34 -16.76
CA VAL A 651 -1.32 -19.33 -17.86
C VAL A 651 -0.16 -19.03 -18.81
N ARG A 652 0.32 -17.78 -18.83
CA ARG A 652 1.33 -17.29 -19.76
C ARG A 652 2.76 -17.71 -19.43
#